data_AF-A0AAX2ZNG3-F1
#
_entry.id   AF-A0AAX2ZNG3-F1
#
_cell.length_a   1.000
_cell.length_b   1.000
_cell.length_c   1.000
_cell.angle_alpha   90.00
_cell.angle_beta   90.00
_cell.angle_gamma   90.00
#
_symmetry.space_group_name_H-M   'P 1'
#
loop_
_entity.id
_entity.type
_entity.pdbx_description
1 polymer ?
#
loop_
_entity_poly.entity_id
_entity_poly.type
_entity_poly.pdbx_seq_one_letter_code
_entity_poly.pdbx_strand_id
1 'polypeptide(L)'
;MVYIKYDVVLKYKGDISNIKQELDVNIEILSSTYAIITLSSVEDIENLISYPQIECIEKPFILEKQDEQILVSKEINNFKNISKLTGKGTVLGIINSGIDYNLPIFKDAYGKSKILYYWDQSITSTPPEGFKEGTLYTNEDINNSIKNEATVPIYSNSYKGAHIASICSEIANEANIIAVKVGSNNTDTCARSTEIMRAIKFILDKSRELKMPVAISINYISNEKSHREVSLFEEYIDEMCLYWKNNIVIPVENNKVKKNHTNIKLTNKIQKVEVLIDEGETIVYINIWQNFEDDFAIYLVNPLNQRSQRLSQTFSKFKNLIGNTKISGYLLSTSQDSIQRKITFKLSSDYHITKGVWKIIFTPISIINGNVDIYLQTPEKLSKGTKILNPNKGLTAIASGTDSRVIIGTPHIAGICSLLLQWGIVNGNDLFLYSTRLKELILKSSVKSEKIGGYELLLLSIIKLEQFLDINKSSDCTFRKRTKVIKQSKNIGKNVDFNLFRMSKTIQGVNILHEPNFEEEMRLVSKEINFYKISDEFGVVFIDENNYDLVLTIISLPSVIRHEPTVMLAPLSEISQGTTNGINANEEIGANFLKNNPNLALTGKGVLITIIGSGIDYLHPDFINTDGTSKILFLWDQTKEGNPPKGYLIGVEYTRTQINEAISKNDYSLSFDEDGSGTMNAGICSGLGNINSEYKGVAEGSELIVIKMGKINGHYNNAMYFAAYDYAIQKAAENRMPVVINESYGKISYAGLYTRAILDETFYTRGICTVTAAGNEGNTQTHSSGKILFKGDIKYVEFSLNDYEEEVRIQIWMNKPDIINASIITPTGEYTRKNVLSNYSVVSGILDIEQTKYEITNIYPTSYSGQQQVVIKLTSLKSGIWKIRLEGEYITNGIYNVYLPNRILINENTRFQNSDPYDTITYPATFEDNITVGAYDIADNSLWPKTSRGLAISGLQKPDIVAPGVNIVAPYPQNRYAMIAGTSAAASYTAGGVALLLQYLLVNQEYPDKGFVQSIRTYLRIGATRNDNMVYPNTEYGFGILNIRNSFEQFR
;
A
#
# COMPACT_ATOMS: atom_id res chain seq x y z
N MET A 1 23.92 -36.73 -14.89
CA MET A 1 23.62 -35.80 -13.79
C MET A 1 22.28 -35.16 -14.07
N VAL A 2 21.31 -35.25 -13.17
CA VAL A 2 20.05 -34.52 -13.28
C VAL A 2 20.35 -33.10 -12.78
N TYR A 3 20.41 -32.13 -13.68
CA TYR A 3 20.55 -30.73 -13.30
C TYR A 3 19.22 -30.26 -12.71
N ILE A 4 19.21 -29.96 -11.41
CA ILE A 4 18.04 -29.39 -10.74
C ILE A 4 17.98 -27.91 -11.13
N LYS A 5 16.89 -27.52 -11.79
CA LYS A 5 16.63 -26.12 -12.13
C LYS A 5 15.85 -25.45 -11.00
N TYR A 6 16.24 -24.23 -10.66
CA TYR A 6 15.62 -23.43 -9.61
C TYR A 6 14.93 -22.22 -10.27
N ASP A 7 13.60 -22.21 -10.30
CA ASP A 7 12.86 -20.98 -10.56
C ASP A 7 12.99 -20.08 -9.34
N VAL A 8 13.19 -18.79 -9.54
CA VAL A 8 13.31 -17.80 -8.47
C VAL A 8 12.57 -16.55 -8.90
N VAL A 9 11.75 -16.00 -8.00
CA VAL A 9 11.05 -14.74 -8.22
C VAL A 9 12.01 -13.59 -7.95
N LEU A 10 12.08 -12.65 -8.88
CA LEU A 10 12.89 -11.44 -8.79
C LEU A 10 11.96 -10.23 -8.75
N LYS A 11 12.28 -9.31 -7.85
CA LYS A 11 11.90 -7.92 -7.95
C LYS A 11 13.10 -7.13 -8.48
N TYR A 12 12.92 -6.34 -9.54
CA TYR A 12 14.02 -5.71 -10.25
C TYR A 12 13.70 -4.30 -10.72
N LYS A 13 14.74 -3.55 -11.07
CA LYS A 13 14.68 -2.23 -11.69
C LYS A 13 15.56 -2.11 -12.93
N GLY A 14 15.10 -1.29 -13.88
CA GLY A 14 15.83 -1.01 -15.11
C GLY A 14 15.95 -2.23 -16.02
N ASP A 15 17.02 -2.28 -16.79
CA ASP A 15 17.25 -3.35 -17.76
C ASP A 15 18.04 -4.51 -17.14
N ILE A 16 17.42 -5.69 -17.10
CA ILE A 16 18.03 -6.95 -16.62
C ILE A 16 18.52 -7.86 -17.76
N SER A 17 18.55 -7.35 -19.00
CA SER A 17 19.04 -8.11 -20.18
C SER A 17 20.50 -8.53 -20.04
N ASN A 18 21.32 -7.74 -19.31
CA ASN A 18 22.72 -8.07 -19.06
C ASN A 18 22.87 -9.32 -18.19
N ILE A 19 22.00 -9.49 -17.18
CA ILE A 19 21.99 -10.65 -16.28
C ILE A 19 21.73 -11.93 -17.08
N LYS A 20 20.82 -11.85 -18.06
CA LYS A 20 20.51 -12.95 -18.99
C LYS A 20 21.75 -13.42 -19.74
N GLN A 21 22.56 -12.48 -20.23
CA GLN A 21 23.74 -12.76 -21.04
C GLN A 21 24.93 -13.26 -20.19
N GLU A 22 25.14 -12.67 -19.02
CA GLU A 22 26.27 -13.00 -18.15
C GLU A 22 26.13 -14.38 -17.48
N LEU A 23 24.92 -14.74 -17.06
CA LEU A 23 24.68 -16.01 -16.37
C LEU A 23 24.22 -17.14 -17.30
N ASP A 24 23.95 -16.85 -18.58
CA ASP A 24 23.34 -17.79 -19.55
C ASP A 24 22.04 -18.42 -19.00
N VAL A 25 21.15 -17.56 -18.50
CA VAL A 25 19.93 -17.93 -17.78
C VAL A 25 18.69 -17.52 -18.56
N ASN A 26 17.55 -18.18 -18.31
CA ASN A 26 16.28 -17.68 -18.83
C ASN A 26 15.61 -16.75 -17.82
N ILE A 27 15.07 -15.65 -18.32
CA ILE A 27 14.32 -14.65 -17.55
C ILE A 27 12.96 -14.46 -18.24
N GLU A 28 11.89 -14.69 -17.49
CA GLU A 28 10.51 -14.43 -17.89
C GLU A 28 10.03 -13.15 -17.21
N ILE A 29 9.79 -12.09 -17.99
CA ILE A 29 9.34 -10.80 -17.49
C ILE A 29 7.83 -10.87 -17.18
N LEU A 30 7.45 -10.63 -15.93
CA LEU A 30 6.06 -10.64 -15.50
C LEU A 30 5.45 -9.24 -15.41
N SER A 31 6.23 -8.21 -15.09
CA SER A 31 5.80 -6.81 -15.15
C SER A 31 7.04 -5.91 -15.28
N SER A 32 6.90 -4.59 -15.15
CA SER A 32 8.05 -3.68 -15.11
C SER A 32 8.92 -3.87 -13.87
N THR A 33 8.42 -4.56 -12.85
CA THR A 33 9.03 -4.73 -11.52
C THR A 33 9.31 -6.19 -11.17
N TYR A 34 8.59 -7.16 -11.75
CA TYR A 34 8.73 -8.59 -11.43
C TYR A 34 9.17 -9.45 -12.60
N ALA A 35 10.07 -10.40 -12.33
CA ALA A 35 10.50 -11.42 -13.27
C ALA A 35 10.67 -12.78 -12.58
N ILE A 36 10.69 -13.85 -13.36
CA ILE A 36 11.12 -15.18 -12.91
C ILE A 36 12.40 -15.53 -13.64
N ILE A 37 13.46 -15.84 -12.89
CA ILE A 37 14.71 -16.37 -13.41
C ILE A 37 14.79 -17.87 -13.13
N THR A 38 15.25 -18.66 -14.11
CA THR A 38 15.54 -20.08 -13.87
C THR A 38 17.04 -20.31 -13.86
N LEU A 39 17.56 -20.74 -12.72
CA LEU A 39 18.98 -21.01 -12.47
C LEU A 39 19.29 -22.51 -12.49
N SER A 40 20.55 -22.87 -12.71
CA SER A 40 21.02 -24.26 -12.71
C SER A 40 21.80 -24.65 -11.44
N SER A 41 22.19 -23.66 -10.62
CA SER A 41 22.86 -23.86 -9.34
C SER A 41 22.21 -23.04 -8.23
N VAL A 42 22.31 -23.51 -6.99
CA VAL A 42 21.92 -22.74 -5.79
C VAL A 42 22.89 -21.61 -5.52
N GLU A 43 24.17 -21.77 -5.88
CA GLU A 43 25.20 -20.73 -5.73
C GLU A 43 24.87 -19.48 -6.58
N ASP A 44 24.28 -19.67 -7.76
CA ASP A 44 23.85 -18.56 -8.62
C ASP A 44 22.73 -17.73 -7.97
N ILE A 45 21.92 -18.32 -7.09
CA ILE A 45 20.85 -17.60 -6.38
C ILE A 45 21.46 -16.54 -5.45
N GLU A 46 22.57 -16.87 -4.79
CA GLU A 46 23.25 -15.95 -3.86
C GLU A 46 23.95 -14.82 -4.62
N ASN A 47 24.48 -15.11 -5.82
CA ASN A 47 25.12 -14.12 -6.69
C ASN A 47 24.13 -13.10 -7.28
N LEU A 48 22.85 -13.43 -7.44
CA LEU A 48 21.85 -12.52 -8.01
C LEU A 48 21.70 -11.21 -7.22
N ILE A 49 21.90 -11.23 -5.90
CA ILE A 49 21.76 -10.05 -5.00
C ILE A 49 22.88 -9.02 -5.25
N SER A 50 24.00 -9.46 -5.83
CA SER A 50 25.12 -8.58 -6.17
C SER A 50 24.82 -7.66 -7.36
N TYR A 51 23.81 -8.01 -8.19
CA TYR A 51 23.40 -7.16 -9.30
C TYR A 51 22.64 -5.94 -8.81
N PRO A 52 23.04 -4.71 -9.18
CA PRO A 52 22.38 -3.49 -8.71
C PRO A 52 20.93 -3.37 -9.19
N GLN A 53 20.57 -4.06 -10.28
CA GLN A 53 19.20 -4.11 -10.80
C GLN A 53 18.26 -5.00 -9.99
N ILE A 54 18.79 -5.96 -9.22
CA ILE A 54 17.96 -6.89 -8.44
C ILE A 54 17.69 -6.28 -7.06
N GLU A 55 16.43 -5.99 -6.79
CA GLU A 55 15.98 -5.43 -5.51
C GLU A 55 15.80 -6.53 -4.47
N CYS A 56 15.02 -7.56 -4.80
CA CYS A 56 14.66 -8.63 -3.88
C CYS A 56 14.49 -9.95 -4.61
N ILE A 57 14.69 -11.04 -3.88
CA ILE A 57 14.65 -12.40 -4.39
C ILE A 57 13.79 -13.27 -3.48
N GLU A 58 12.82 -13.99 -4.05
CA GLU A 58 12.00 -14.96 -3.34
C GLU A 58 12.09 -16.34 -4.00
N LYS A 59 12.44 -17.35 -3.18
CA LYS A 59 12.37 -18.75 -3.62
C LYS A 59 10.91 -19.19 -3.73
N PRO A 60 10.55 -19.98 -4.75
CA PRO A 60 9.20 -20.47 -4.92
C PRO A 60 8.82 -21.37 -3.75
N PHE A 61 7.56 -21.25 -3.35
CA PHE A 61 6.97 -22.09 -2.31
C PHE A 61 5.77 -22.84 -2.89
N ILE A 62 5.28 -23.83 -2.15
CA ILE A 62 4.22 -24.70 -2.62
C ILE A 62 2.86 -24.19 -2.13
N LEU A 63 1.91 -24.12 -3.06
CA LEU A 63 0.49 -23.93 -2.77
C LEU A 63 -0.26 -25.23 -3.01
N GLU A 64 -1.26 -25.51 -2.18
CA GLU A 64 -2.05 -26.72 -2.17
C GLU A 64 -3.51 -26.45 -2.53
N LYS A 65 -4.12 -27.37 -3.27
CA LYS A 65 -5.48 -27.24 -3.77
C LYS A 65 -6.51 -27.33 -2.64
N GLN A 66 -7.57 -26.54 -2.70
CA GLN A 66 -8.73 -26.68 -1.79
C GLN A 66 -9.84 -27.55 -2.39
N ASP A 67 -10.33 -28.52 -1.61
CA ASP A 67 -11.52 -29.32 -1.92
C ASP A 67 -12.72 -28.76 -1.10
N GLU A 68 -13.65 -28.03 -1.75
CA GLU A 68 -14.88 -27.53 -1.09
C GLU A 68 -16.12 -28.38 -1.42
N GLN A 69 -16.97 -28.62 -0.40
CA GLN A 69 -18.37 -29.07 -0.57
C GLN A 69 -19.28 -27.86 -0.81
N ILE A 70 -20.17 -27.94 -1.81
CA ILE A 70 -20.88 -26.78 -2.35
C ILE A 70 -22.41 -26.94 -2.30
N LEU A 71 -23.08 -25.90 -1.81
CA LEU A 71 -24.51 -25.63 -1.97
C LEU A 71 -24.67 -24.41 -2.89
N VAL A 72 -25.19 -24.62 -4.11
CA VAL A 72 -25.60 -23.52 -4.99
C VAL A 72 -26.86 -22.88 -4.43
N SER A 73 -26.84 -21.57 -4.20
CA SER A 73 -27.96 -20.85 -3.59
C SER A 73 -29.06 -20.49 -4.61
N LYS A 74 -30.34 -20.61 -4.21
CA LYS A 74 -31.51 -20.18 -5.02
C LYS A 74 -31.47 -18.69 -5.41
N GLU A 75 -30.67 -17.87 -4.72
CA GLU A 75 -30.62 -16.42 -4.89
C GLU A 75 -29.92 -15.97 -6.17
N ILE A 76 -28.90 -16.70 -6.64
CA ILE A 76 -28.15 -16.36 -7.86
C ILE A 76 -29.08 -16.38 -9.08
N ASN A 77 -29.94 -17.41 -9.17
CA ASN A 77 -30.91 -17.53 -10.25
C ASN A 77 -31.92 -16.37 -10.24
N ASN A 78 -32.36 -15.94 -9.05
CA ASN A 78 -33.24 -14.76 -8.94
C ASN A 78 -32.55 -13.48 -9.41
N PHE A 79 -31.30 -13.26 -9.01
CA PHE A 79 -30.53 -12.09 -9.43
C PHE A 79 -30.33 -12.05 -10.95
N LYS A 80 -29.96 -13.17 -11.58
CA LYS A 80 -29.85 -13.28 -13.04
C LYS A 80 -31.18 -13.03 -13.75
N ASN A 81 -32.28 -13.56 -13.20
CA ASN A 81 -33.61 -13.36 -13.77
C ASN A 81 -34.05 -11.90 -13.75
N ILE A 82 -33.69 -11.15 -12.71
CA ILE A 82 -33.99 -9.71 -12.55
C ILE A 82 -33.05 -8.87 -13.43
N SER A 83 -31.73 -9.07 -13.29
CA SER A 83 -30.71 -8.24 -13.94
C SER A 83 -30.51 -8.53 -15.44
N LYS A 84 -30.91 -9.72 -15.91
CA LYS A 84 -30.64 -10.25 -17.26
C LYS A 84 -29.14 -10.38 -17.60
N LEU A 85 -28.26 -10.35 -16.61
CA LEU A 85 -26.82 -10.50 -16.80
C LEU A 85 -26.45 -11.98 -16.99
N THR A 86 -25.50 -12.22 -17.90
CA THR A 86 -25.06 -13.56 -18.31
C THR A 86 -23.54 -13.72 -18.31
N GLY A 87 -22.80 -12.64 -18.07
CA GLY A 87 -21.33 -12.59 -18.18
C GLY A 87 -20.84 -12.29 -19.60
N LYS A 88 -21.76 -12.03 -20.55
CA LYS A 88 -21.42 -11.71 -21.94
C LYS A 88 -20.48 -10.50 -22.00
N GLY A 89 -19.42 -10.61 -22.82
CA GLY A 89 -18.43 -9.55 -22.98
C GLY A 89 -17.35 -9.52 -21.88
N THR A 90 -17.32 -10.53 -21.00
CA THR A 90 -16.29 -10.67 -19.95
C THR A 90 -15.53 -11.99 -20.11
N VAL A 91 -14.43 -12.13 -19.36
CA VAL A 91 -13.62 -13.34 -19.29
C VAL A 91 -13.65 -13.93 -17.87
N LEU A 92 -13.74 -15.26 -17.79
CA LEU A 92 -13.43 -16.06 -16.61
C LEU A 92 -12.02 -16.62 -16.75
N GLY A 93 -11.10 -16.14 -15.91
CA GLY A 93 -9.75 -16.68 -15.78
C GLY A 93 -9.73 -17.84 -14.79
N ILE A 94 -9.34 -19.04 -15.23
CA ILE A 94 -9.34 -20.23 -14.37
C ILE A 94 -7.91 -20.75 -14.20
N ILE A 95 -7.38 -20.71 -12.97
CA ILE A 95 -6.07 -21.26 -12.63
C ILE A 95 -6.29 -22.52 -11.78
N ASN A 96 -6.05 -23.71 -12.36
CA ASN A 96 -6.39 -24.99 -11.74
C ASN A 96 -5.52 -26.16 -12.26
N SER A 97 -5.87 -27.41 -11.92
CA SER A 97 -5.19 -28.62 -12.38
C SER A 97 -5.55 -29.06 -13.81
N GLY A 98 -6.38 -28.29 -14.52
CA GLY A 98 -6.85 -28.56 -15.88
C GLY A 98 -8.34 -28.27 -16.07
N ILE A 99 -8.82 -28.40 -17.31
CA ILE A 99 -10.24 -28.27 -17.66
C ILE A 99 -10.65 -29.35 -18.65
N ASP A 100 -11.84 -29.92 -18.48
CA ASP A 100 -12.45 -30.82 -19.46
C ASP A 100 -13.33 -29.99 -20.41
N TYR A 101 -12.77 -29.59 -21.55
CA TYR A 101 -13.46 -28.76 -22.54
C TYR A 101 -14.60 -29.48 -23.27
N ASN A 102 -14.80 -30.80 -23.08
CA ASN A 102 -15.88 -31.53 -23.72
C ASN A 102 -17.23 -31.33 -23.02
N LEU A 103 -17.23 -30.85 -21.77
CA LEU A 103 -18.46 -30.64 -21.01
C LEU A 103 -19.37 -29.60 -21.69
N PRO A 104 -20.70 -29.83 -21.77
CA PRO A 104 -21.64 -28.92 -22.42
C PRO A 104 -21.59 -27.49 -21.89
N ILE A 105 -21.29 -27.31 -20.60
CA ILE A 105 -21.24 -25.99 -19.96
C ILE A 105 -20.11 -25.09 -20.49
N PHE A 106 -19.10 -25.65 -21.16
CA PHE A 106 -18.01 -24.91 -21.79
C PHE A 106 -18.21 -24.70 -23.29
N LYS A 107 -19.37 -25.07 -23.82
CA LYS A 107 -19.75 -24.85 -25.21
C LYS A 107 -20.80 -23.74 -25.29
N ASP A 108 -20.80 -23.01 -26.39
CA ASP A 108 -21.82 -22.03 -26.72
C ASP A 108 -23.07 -22.70 -27.32
N ALA A 109 -24.07 -21.91 -27.68
CA ALA A 109 -25.32 -22.39 -28.27
C ALA A 109 -25.13 -23.12 -29.63
N TYR A 110 -23.99 -22.95 -30.28
CA TYR A 110 -23.63 -23.59 -31.55
C TYR A 110 -22.71 -24.80 -31.36
N GLY A 111 -22.41 -25.17 -30.11
CA GLY A 111 -21.51 -26.28 -29.78
C GLY A 111 -20.02 -25.92 -29.87
N LYS A 112 -19.68 -24.65 -30.10
CA LYS A 112 -18.29 -24.16 -30.16
C LYS A 112 -17.77 -23.91 -28.75
N SER A 113 -16.48 -24.14 -28.50
CA SER A 113 -15.83 -23.87 -27.23
C SER A 113 -15.93 -22.39 -26.83
N LYS A 114 -16.31 -22.12 -25.58
CA LYS A 114 -16.18 -20.81 -24.90
C LYS A 114 -14.77 -20.56 -24.37
N ILE A 115 -13.92 -21.57 -24.36
CA ILE A 115 -12.51 -21.46 -23.93
C ILE A 115 -11.74 -20.86 -25.09
N LEU A 116 -11.33 -19.60 -24.94
CA LEU A 116 -10.59 -18.86 -25.95
C LEU A 116 -9.12 -19.29 -26.00
N TYR A 117 -8.55 -19.54 -24.82
CA TYR A 117 -7.17 -19.98 -24.67
C TYR A 117 -7.08 -20.98 -23.52
N TYR A 118 -6.33 -22.07 -23.75
CA TYR A 118 -5.97 -23.04 -22.72
C TYR A 118 -4.46 -23.22 -22.71
N TRP A 119 -3.81 -22.87 -21.60
CA TRP A 119 -2.37 -23.03 -21.43
C TRP A 119 -2.06 -24.13 -20.44
N ASP A 120 -1.36 -25.17 -20.89
CA ASP A 120 -0.87 -26.24 -20.02
C ASP A 120 0.63 -26.05 -19.73
N GLN A 121 0.96 -25.61 -18.50
CA GLN A 121 2.35 -25.38 -18.11
C GLN A 121 3.17 -26.68 -17.98
N SER A 122 2.51 -27.84 -17.86
CA SER A 122 3.18 -29.13 -17.64
C SER A 122 3.74 -29.77 -18.91
N ILE A 123 3.33 -29.30 -20.08
CA ILE A 123 3.73 -29.87 -21.38
C ILE A 123 4.73 -28.94 -22.05
N THR A 124 6.02 -29.29 -22.06
CA THR A 124 7.04 -28.52 -22.77
C THR A 124 6.98 -28.79 -24.28
N SER A 125 6.20 -28.01 -25.03
CA SER A 125 6.15 -28.07 -26.51
C SER A 125 6.16 -26.67 -27.14
N THR A 126 5.05 -25.92 -27.03
CA THR A 126 4.88 -24.61 -27.67
C THR A 126 4.35 -23.57 -26.66
N PRO A 127 5.23 -22.99 -25.84
CA PRO A 127 4.83 -22.05 -24.79
C PRO A 127 4.25 -20.76 -25.39
N PRO A 128 3.36 -20.05 -24.66
CA PRO A 128 2.95 -18.71 -25.06
C PRO A 128 4.15 -17.76 -25.16
N GLU A 129 4.04 -16.74 -26.00
CA GLU A 129 5.08 -15.72 -26.16
C GLU A 129 5.46 -15.08 -24.81
N GLY A 130 6.75 -14.95 -24.56
CA GLY A 130 7.29 -14.42 -23.30
C GLY A 130 7.47 -15.45 -22.17
N PHE A 131 7.00 -16.70 -22.36
CA PHE A 131 7.13 -17.77 -21.37
C PHE A 131 8.07 -18.88 -21.83
N LYS A 132 8.66 -19.56 -20.86
CA LYS A 132 9.67 -20.60 -21.09
C LYS A 132 9.09 -21.97 -21.44
N GLU A 133 8.02 -22.33 -20.75
CA GLU A 133 7.50 -23.69 -20.72
C GLU A 133 5.99 -23.76 -20.87
N GLY A 134 5.50 -24.95 -21.16
CA GLY A 134 4.09 -25.20 -21.42
C GLY A 134 3.70 -25.23 -22.89
N THR A 135 2.42 -25.44 -23.13
CA THR A 135 1.80 -25.56 -24.45
C THR A 135 0.51 -24.77 -24.50
N LEU A 136 0.42 -23.80 -25.40
CA LEU A 136 -0.77 -23.00 -25.62
C LEU A 136 -1.69 -23.64 -26.67
N TYR A 137 -2.97 -23.78 -26.33
CA TYR A 137 -4.03 -24.17 -27.24
C TYR A 137 -5.01 -23.01 -27.43
N THR A 138 -5.33 -22.72 -28.68
CA THR A 138 -6.29 -21.68 -29.07
C THR A 138 -7.72 -22.23 -29.09
N ASN A 139 -8.70 -21.33 -29.22
CA ASN A 139 -10.09 -21.71 -29.43
C ASN A 139 -10.26 -22.64 -30.65
N GLU A 140 -9.48 -22.43 -31.71
CA GLU A 140 -9.53 -23.26 -32.91
C GLU A 140 -9.04 -24.68 -32.61
N ASP A 141 -7.90 -24.82 -31.93
CA ASP A 141 -7.35 -26.12 -31.53
C ASP A 141 -8.36 -26.92 -30.69
N ILE A 142 -9.02 -26.25 -29.74
CA ILE A 142 -10.04 -26.87 -28.88
C ILE A 142 -11.27 -27.30 -29.71
N ASN A 143 -11.71 -26.48 -30.66
CA ASN A 143 -12.85 -26.83 -31.51
C ASN A 143 -12.53 -27.98 -32.47
N ASN A 144 -11.31 -28.02 -33.02
CA ASN A 144 -10.84 -29.14 -33.81
C ASN A 144 -10.76 -30.40 -32.94
N SER A 145 -10.32 -30.28 -31.68
CA SER A 145 -10.34 -31.39 -30.73
C SER A 145 -11.76 -31.88 -30.38
N ILE A 146 -12.73 -30.97 -30.22
CA ILE A 146 -14.16 -31.32 -30.02
C ILE A 146 -14.72 -32.11 -31.23
N LYS A 147 -14.24 -31.82 -32.44
CA LYS A 147 -14.59 -32.55 -33.66
C LYS A 147 -13.78 -33.83 -33.88
N ASN A 148 -12.84 -34.15 -32.97
CA ASN A 148 -11.85 -35.23 -33.11
C ASN A 148 -10.89 -35.06 -34.30
N GLU A 149 -10.63 -33.82 -34.73
CA GLU A 149 -9.70 -33.46 -35.81
C GLU A 149 -8.28 -33.14 -35.28
N ALA A 150 -8.15 -32.86 -33.97
CA ALA A 150 -6.90 -32.63 -33.26
C ALA A 150 -6.98 -33.24 -31.84
N THR A 151 -5.89 -33.19 -31.06
CA THR A 151 -5.90 -33.64 -29.66
C THR A 151 -5.38 -32.56 -28.73
N VAL A 152 -6.28 -32.00 -27.92
CA VAL A 152 -5.94 -31.21 -26.73
C VAL A 152 -6.04 -32.14 -25.51
N PRO A 153 -4.96 -32.34 -24.73
CA PRO A 153 -4.96 -33.29 -23.62
C PRO A 153 -6.01 -33.00 -22.54
N ILE A 154 -6.71 -34.06 -22.11
CA ILE A 154 -7.57 -34.06 -20.92
C ILE A 154 -7.02 -35.13 -19.98
N TYR A 155 -6.72 -34.75 -18.74
CA TYR A 155 -6.16 -35.66 -17.74
C TYR A 155 -7.28 -36.21 -16.83
N SER A 156 -7.08 -37.39 -16.23
CA SER A 156 -8.00 -37.95 -15.21
C SER A 156 -8.25 -36.99 -14.03
N ASN A 157 -7.34 -36.04 -13.88
CA ASN A 157 -7.30 -35.03 -12.85
C ASN A 157 -8.03 -33.73 -13.26
N SER A 158 -8.26 -33.54 -14.57
CA SER A 158 -9.03 -32.42 -15.13
C SER A 158 -10.49 -32.42 -14.67
N TYR A 159 -11.05 -33.56 -14.22
CA TYR A 159 -12.44 -33.63 -13.73
C TYR A 159 -12.67 -32.73 -12.48
N LYS A 160 -11.69 -32.64 -11.58
CA LYS A 160 -11.79 -31.74 -10.41
C LYS A 160 -11.62 -30.27 -10.79
N GLY A 161 -10.72 -29.96 -11.74
CA GLY A 161 -10.54 -28.60 -12.24
C GLY A 161 -11.74 -28.10 -13.07
N ALA A 162 -12.33 -29.00 -13.85
CA ALA A 162 -13.57 -28.78 -14.59
C ALA A 162 -14.77 -28.48 -13.68
N HIS A 163 -14.82 -29.05 -12.47
CA HIS A 163 -15.90 -28.79 -11.52
C HIS A 163 -15.93 -27.31 -11.08
N ILE A 164 -14.78 -26.73 -10.76
CA ILE A 164 -14.65 -25.31 -10.38
C ILE A 164 -15.01 -24.40 -11.56
N ALA A 165 -14.45 -24.67 -12.73
CA ALA A 165 -14.75 -23.89 -13.93
C ALA A 165 -16.25 -23.95 -14.29
N SER A 166 -16.90 -25.09 -14.04
CA SER A 166 -18.33 -25.28 -14.24
C SER A 166 -19.15 -24.38 -13.34
N ILE A 167 -18.78 -24.24 -12.06
CA ILE A 167 -19.48 -23.36 -11.11
C ILE A 167 -19.45 -21.91 -11.58
N CYS A 168 -18.27 -21.39 -11.92
CA CYS A 168 -18.14 -20.03 -12.44
C CYS A 168 -18.99 -19.84 -13.70
N SER A 169 -18.97 -20.83 -14.59
CA SER A 169 -19.71 -20.82 -15.86
C SER A 169 -21.21 -21.03 -15.71
N GLU A 170 -21.69 -21.65 -14.63
CA GLU A 170 -23.13 -21.78 -14.35
C GLU A 170 -23.74 -20.41 -14.02
N ILE A 171 -22.97 -19.61 -13.27
CA ILE A 171 -23.34 -18.24 -12.92
C ILE A 171 -23.18 -17.32 -14.13
N ALA A 172 -22.01 -17.29 -14.75
CA ALA A 172 -21.70 -16.47 -15.92
C ALA A 172 -21.67 -17.31 -17.20
N ASN A 173 -22.86 -17.70 -17.67
CA ASN A 173 -23.04 -18.70 -18.73
C ASN A 173 -22.60 -18.26 -20.14
N GLU A 174 -22.50 -16.96 -20.40
CA GLU A 174 -22.00 -16.40 -21.66
C GLU A 174 -20.61 -15.76 -21.55
N ALA A 175 -19.94 -15.89 -20.40
CA ALA A 175 -18.56 -15.44 -20.27
C ALA A 175 -17.62 -16.33 -21.10
N ASN A 176 -16.63 -15.70 -21.73
CA ASN A 176 -15.51 -16.39 -22.35
C ASN A 176 -14.57 -16.93 -21.27
N ILE A 177 -13.79 -17.97 -21.59
CA ILE A 177 -12.90 -18.60 -20.61
C ILE A 177 -11.46 -18.53 -21.10
N ILE A 178 -10.55 -18.18 -20.19
CA ILE A 178 -9.11 -18.41 -20.35
C ILE A 178 -8.69 -19.34 -19.21
N ALA A 179 -8.18 -20.51 -19.54
CA ALA A 179 -7.84 -21.54 -18.56
C ALA A 179 -6.33 -21.81 -18.56
N VAL A 180 -5.74 -21.94 -17.38
CA VAL A 180 -4.33 -22.29 -17.19
C VAL A 180 -4.23 -23.50 -16.27
N LYS A 181 -3.54 -24.53 -16.73
CA LYS A 181 -3.19 -25.71 -15.95
C LYS A 181 -1.81 -25.51 -15.31
N VAL A 182 -1.77 -25.66 -13.98
CA VAL A 182 -0.58 -25.58 -13.14
C VAL A 182 -0.38 -26.90 -12.37
N GLY A 183 0.82 -27.12 -11.82
CA GLY A 183 1.20 -28.36 -11.14
C GLY A 183 1.66 -29.49 -12.09
N SER A 184 2.17 -30.59 -11.51
CA SER A 184 2.76 -31.70 -12.27
C SER A 184 1.73 -32.75 -12.74
N ASN A 185 2.08 -33.52 -13.76
CA ASN A 185 1.25 -34.63 -14.27
C ASN A 185 1.04 -35.77 -13.25
N ASN A 186 1.89 -35.87 -12.22
CA ASN A 186 1.86 -36.96 -11.24
C ASN A 186 1.29 -36.55 -9.87
N THR A 187 1.07 -35.26 -9.62
CA THR A 187 0.61 -34.74 -8.31
C THR A 187 -0.42 -33.64 -8.51
N ASP A 188 -1.67 -33.95 -8.17
CA ASP A 188 -2.82 -33.06 -8.42
C ASP A 188 -3.15 -32.09 -7.28
N THR A 189 -2.34 -32.13 -6.24
CA THR A 189 -2.62 -31.50 -4.96
C THR A 189 -1.86 -30.19 -4.76
N CYS A 190 -0.90 -29.86 -5.62
CA CYS A 190 -0.05 -28.70 -5.40
C CYS A 190 0.50 -28.03 -6.68
N ALA A 191 0.78 -26.74 -6.59
CA ALA A 191 1.41 -25.90 -7.61
C ALA A 191 2.50 -25.00 -6.97
N ARG A 192 3.48 -24.56 -7.76
CA ARG A 192 4.50 -23.60 -7.32
C ARG A 192 3.96 -22.16 -7.41
N SER A 193 4.40 -21.27 -6.52
CA SER A 193 4.03 -19.85 -6.58
C SER A 193 4.35 -19.22 -7.95
N THR A 194 5.49 -19.56 -8.55
CA THR A 194 5.90 -19.10 -9.90
C THR A 194 4.93 -19.53 -11.01
N GLU A 195 4.33 -20.72 -10.92
CA GLU A 195 3.35 -21.21 -11.91
C GLU A 195 2.06 -20.39 -11.86
N ILE A 196 1.62 -20.04 -10.65
CA ILE A 196 0.45 -19.17 -10.43
C ILE A 196 0.74 -17.75 -10.95
N MET A 197 1.92 -17.18 -10.67
CA MET A 197 2.29 -15.85 -11.16
C MET A 197 2.27 -15.77 -12.69
N ARG A 198 2.90 -16.76 -13.35
CA ARG A 198 2.87 -16.90 -14.81
C ARG A 198 1.43 -16.95 -15.34
N ALA A 199 0.56 -17.73 -14.69
CA ALA A 199 -0.83 -17.88 -15.08
C ALA A 199 -1.62 -16.57 -14.99
N ILE A 200 -1.41 -15.79 -13.93
CA ILE A 200 -2.03 -14.46 -13.75
C ILE A 200 -1.62 -13.52 -14.89
N LYS A 201 -0.31 -13.40 -15.16
CA LYS A 201 0.22 -12.59 -16.26
C LYS A 201 -0.44 -12.94 -17.58
N PHE A 202 -0.43 -14.23 -17.93
CA PHE A 202 -0.99 -14.73 -19.18
C PHE A 202 -2.47 -14.38 -19.34
N ILE A 203 -3.28 -14.61 -18.29
CA ILE A 203 -4.71 -14.32 -18.33
C ILE A 203 -4.97 -12.81 -18.50
N LEU A 204 -4.23 -11.97 -17.77
CA LEU A 204 -4.40 -10.52 -17.82
C LEU A 204 -3.97 -9.94 -19.18
N ASP A 205 -2.84 -10.37 -19.72
CA ASP A 205 -2.38 -9.96 -21.05
C ASP A 205 -3.41 -10.29 -22.13
N LYS A 206 -3.89 -11.54 -22.15
CA LYS A 206 -4.88 -11.99 -23.13
C LYS A 206 -6.21 -11.27 -22.96
N SER A 207 -6.63 -11.00 -21.72
CA SER A 207 -7.85 -10.23 -21.45
C SER A 207 -7.72 -8.78 -21.94
N ARG A 208 -6.54 -8.17 -21.78
CA ARG A 208 -6.22 -6.83 -22.31
C ARG A 208 -6.19 -6.80 -23.84
N GLU A 209 -5.53 -7.77 -24.48
CA GLU A 209 -5.52 -7.94 -25.95
C GLU A 209 -6.94 -8.06 -26.51
N LEU A 210 -7.80 -8.85 -25.84
CA LEU A 210 -9.20 -9.02 -26.20
C LEU A 210 -10.08 -7.80 -25.86
N LYS A 211 -9.55 -6.83 -25.08
CA LYS A 211 -10.29 -5.68 -24.52
C LYS A 211 -11.49 -6.10 -23.67
N MET A 212 -11.38 -7.20 -22.94
CA MET A 212 -12.45 -7.74 -22.08
C MET A 212 -12.06 -7.67 -20.60
N PRO A 213 -12.94 -7.23 -19.70
CA PRO A 213 -12.69 -7.31 -18.25
C PRO A 213 -12.72 -8.78 -17.79
N VAL A 214 -11.97 -9.09 -16.73
CA VAL A 214 -11.73 -10.49 -16.31
C VAL A 214 -11.93 -10.72 -14.81
N ALA A 215 -12.62 -11.80 -14.46
CA ALA A 215 -12.65 -12.34 -13.10
C ALA A 215 -11.79 -13.61 -13.04
N ILE A 216 -10.72 -13.60 -12.24
CA ILE A 216 -9.76 -14.71 -12.12
C ILE A 216 -10.09 -15.51 -10.86
N SER A 217 -10.19 -16.83 -10.97
CA SER A 217 -10.33 -17.75 -9.85
C SER A 217 -9.06 -18.58 -9.68
N ILE A 218 -8.44 -18.46 -8.50
CA ILE A 218 -7.25 -19.21 -8.10
C ILE A 218 -7.65 -20.18 -6.99
N ASN A 219 -7.47 -21.49 -7.17
CA ASN A 219 -7.92 -22.49 -6.18
C ASN A 219 -6.79 -23.24 -5.46
N TYR A 220 -5.74 -22.51 -5.11
CA TYR A 220 -4.58 -23.01 -4.36
C TYR A 220 -4.32 -22.10 -3.16
N ILE A 221 -3.98 -22.66 -2.00
CA ILE A 221 -3.63 -21.94 -0.76
C ILE A 221 -2.29 -22.41 -0.17
N SER A 222 -1.64 -21.63 0.69
CA SER A 222 -0.43 -22.09 1.37
C SER A 222 -0.42 -21.68 2.85
N ASN A 223 0.09 -22.58 3.70
CA ASN A 223 0.41 -22.33 5.11
C ASN A 223 1.94 -22.19 5.31
N GLU A 224 2.72 -22.09 4.22
CA GLU A 224 4.18 -21.98 4.26
C GLU A 224 4.69 -20.55 4.51
N LYS A 225 3.83 -19.54 4.37
CA LYS A 225 4.12 -18.11 4.55
C LYS A 225 3.34 -17.53 5.74
N SER A 226 3.82 -16.39 6.24
CA SER A 226 3.16 -15.71 7.35
C SER A 226 1.80 -15.19 6.92
N HIS A 227 0.81 -15.32 7.79
CA HIS A 227 -0.42 -14.55 7.69
C HIS A 227 -0.27 -13.19 8.41
N ARG A 228 0.81 -12.44 8.16
CA ARG A 228 0.96 -10.97 8.32
C ARG A 228 2.12 -10.38 7.49
N GLU A 229 2.92 -11.20 6.80
CA GLU A 229 3.92 -10.71 5.85
C GLU A 229 3.26 -10.40 4.51
N VAL A 230 3.93 -9.60 3.70
CA VAL A 230 3.72 -9.51 2.25
C VAL A 230 4.91 -10.23 1.59
N SER A 231 4.65 -11.29 0.83
CA SER A 231 5.66 -12.03 0.06
C SER A 231 5.76 -11.46 -1.37
N LEU A 232 6.87 -11.66 -2.11
CA LEU A 232 6.95 -11.16 -3.51
C LEU A 232 5.81 -11.72 -4.38
N PHE A 233 5.37 -12.96 -4.12
CA PHE A 233 4.18 -13.54 -4.73
C PHE A 233 2.90 -12.74 -4.42
N GLU A 234 2.74 -12.31 -3.17
CA GLU A 234 1.58 -11.55 -2.70
C GLU A 234 1.59 -10.11 -3.23
N GLU A 235 2.74 -9.45 -3.18
CA GLU A 235 2.95 -8.11 -3.76
C GLU A 235 2.65 -8.12 -5.26
N TYR A 236 3.12 -9.15 -5.97
CA TYR A 236 2.81 -9.31 -7.38
C TYR A 236 1.31 -9.45 -7.62
N ILE A 237 0.59 -10.24 -6.81
CA ILE A 237 -0.88 -10.35 -6.94
C ILE A 237 -1.56 -9.00 -6.69
N ASP A 238 -1.12 -8.24 -5.69
CA ASP A 238 -1.66 -6.91 -5.37
C ASP A 238 -1.36 -5.89 -6.47
N GLU A 239 -0.16 -5.90 -7.07
CA GLU A 239 0.19 -5.12 -8.26
C GLU A 239 -0.70 -5.52 -9.45
N MET A 240 -0.89 -6.82 -9.67
CA MET A 240 -1.73 -7.31 -10.76
C MET A 240 -3.22 -7.01 -10.56
N CYS A 241 -3.69 -6.81 -9.32
CA CYS A 241 -5.05 -6.29 -9.05
C CYS A 241 -5.26 -4.84 -9.51
N LEU A 242 -4.17 -4.10 -9.79
CA LEU A 242 -4.18 -2.77 -10.39
C LEU A 242 -3.95 -2.81 -11.91
N TYR A 243 -3.51 -3.95 -12.44
CA TYR A 243 -3.23 -4.12 -13.86
C TYR A 243 -4.46 -4.58 -14.64
N TRP A 244 -4.93 -3.77 -15.58
CA TRP A 244 -6.16 -4.05 -16.36
C TRP A 244 -7.43 -4.15 -15.51
N LYS A 245 -8.60 -4.17 -16.16
CA LYS A 245 -9.92 -4.23 -15.51
C LYS A 245 -10.19 -5.65 -14.99
N ASN A 246 -9.68 -5.97 -13.80
CA ASN A 246 -9.73 -7.32 -13.26
C ASN A 246 -10.20 -7.41 -11.80
N ASN A 247 -10.59 -8.62 -11.42
CA ASN A 247 -10.83 -9.03 -10.05
C ASN A 247 -10.28 -10.44 -9.82
N ILE A 248 -9.38 -10.60 -8.86
CA ILE A 248 -8.81 -11.88 -8.46
C ILE A 248 -9.57 -12.41 -7.25
N VAL A 249 -10.07 -13.64 -7.35
CA VAL A 249 -10.85 -14.36 -6.33
C VAL A 249 -10.05 -15.55 -5.82
N ILE A 250 -9.86 -15.60 -4.50
CA ILE A 250 -9.03 -16.58 -3.80
C ILE A 250 -9.85 -17.24 -2.66
N PRO A 251 -9.75 -18.57 -2.45
CA PRO A 251 -10.48 -19.29 -1.41
C PRO A 251 -9.94 -19.02 0.01
N VAL A 252 -10.75 -19.39 1.00
CA VAL A 252 -10.44 -19.29 2.45
C VAL A 252 -10.37 -20.64 3.09
N GLU A 253 -9.44 -20.83 4.03
CA GLU A 253 -9.43 -21.99 4.91
C GLU A 253 -10.30 -21.75 6.17
N ASN A 254 -11.24 -22.66 6.46
CA ASN A 254 -12.05 -22.61 7.67
C ASN A 254 -11.38 -23.36 8.84
N ASN A 255 -10.60 -22.63 9.63
CA ASN A 255 -9.81 -23.19 10.71
C ASN A 255 -10.62 -23.72 11.91
N LYS A 256 -11.92 -23.38 12.02
CA LYS A 256 -12.83 -24.06 12.98
C LYS A 256 -13.03 -25.54 12.68
N VAL A 257 -13.07 -25.88 11.39
CA VAL A 257 -13.31 -27.26 10.93
C VAL A 257 -12.00 -28.04 10.97
N LYS A 258 -10.92 -27.40 10.50
CA LYS A 258 -9.61 -28.02 10.28
C LYS A 258 -8.71 -28.06 11.52
N LYS A 259 -8.88 -27.16 12.50
CA LYS A 259 -8.18 -27.14 13.80
C LYS A 259 -6.64 -27.19 13.71
N ASN A 260 -6.08 -26.59 12.66
CA ASN A 260 -4.66 -26.57 12.33
C ASN A 260 -3.96 -25.24 12.68
N HIS A 261 -4.69 -24.20 13.10
CA HIS A 261 -4.14 -22.88 13.46
C HIS A 261 -4.56 -22.42 14.86
N THR A 262 -3.66 -21.76 15.57
CA THR A 262 -3.98 -20.96 16.76
C THR A 262 -3.16 -19.68 16.80
N ASN A 263 -3.71 -18.64 17.43
CA ASN A 263 -3.02 -17.40 17.73
C ASN A 263 -2.93 -17.23 19.24
N ILE A 264 -1.77 -16.85 19.75
CA ILE A 264 -1.55 -16.54 21.16
C ILE A 264 -0.98 -15.14 21.33
N LYS A 265 -1.30 -14.51 22.46
CA LYS A 265 -0.67 -13.28 22.94
C LYS A 265 0.31 -13.62 24.04
N LEU A 266 1.59 -13.71 23.69
CA LEU A 266 2.68 -13.84 24.64
C LEU A 266 2.69 -12.64 25.59
N THR A 267 3.13 -12.92 26.81
CA THR A 267 3.35 -11.95 27.88
C THR A 267 4.70 -12.28 28.50
N ASN A 268 5.16 -11.53 29.51
CA ASN A 268 6.39 -11.84 30.25
C ASN A 268 6.28 -13.08 31.17
N LYS A 269 5.34 -14.00 30.89
CA LYS A 269 5.17 -15.28 31.58
C LYS A 269 5.30 -16.45 30.60
N ILE A 270 5.76 -17.60 31.10
CA ILE A 270 5.82 -18.84 30.33
C ILE A 270 4.41 -19.22 29.87
N GLN A 271 4.26 -19.49 28.58
CA GLN A 271 3.00 -19.95 27.98
C GLN A 271 3.21 -21.27 27.25
N LYS A 272 2.12 -22.02 27.08
CA LYS A 272 2.14 -23.31 26.38
C LYS A 272 0.99 -23.43 25.39
N VAL A 273 1.26 -24.13 24.28
CA VAL A 273 0.26 -24.52 23.28
C VAL A 273 0.29 -26.03 23.12
N GLU A 274 -0.88 -26.64 22.99
CA GLU A 274 -1.03 -28.10 22.99
C GLU A 274 -1.51 -28.60 21.63
N VAL A 275 -0.78 -29.57 21.09
CA VAL A 275 -1.01 -30.22 19.80
C VAL A 275 -1.25 -31.71 20.05
N LEU A 276 -2.40 -32.23 19.63
CA LEU A 276 -2.67 -33.66 19.63
C LEU A 276 -2.13 -34.26 18.34
N ILE A 277 -1.24 -35.25 18.44
CA ILE A 277 -0.79 -36.09 17.32
C ILE A 277 -1.47 -37.45 17.44
N ASP A 278 -2.19 -37.86 16.39
CA ASP A 278 -2.94 -39.12 16.36
C ASP A 278 -2.09 -40.29 15.81
N GLU A 279 -2.65 -41.50 15.77
CA GLU A 279 -1.94 -42.70 15.30
C GLU A 279 -1.59 -42.64 13.81
N GLY A 280 -0.44 -43.22 13.46
CA GLY A 280 0.00 -43.39 12.07
C GLY A 280 0.79 -42.22 11.48
N GLU A 281 0.95 -41.10 12.19
CA GLU A 281 1.72 -39.94 11.71
C GLU A 281 3.22 -40.28 11.60
N THR A 282 3.81 -40.08 10.43
CA THR A 282 5.25 -40.32 10.20
C THR A 282 6.04 -39.03 10.14
N ILE A 283 5.42 -37.92 9.70
CA ILE A 283 6.01 -36.60 9.56
C ILE A 283 4.96 -35.54 9.92
N VAL A 284 5.33 -34.62 10.82
CA VAL A 284 4.51 -33.45 11.18
C VAL A 284 5.39 -32.20 11.16
N TYR A 285 4.97 -31.18 10.40
CA TYR A 285 5.53 -29.83 10.48
C TYR A 285 4.66 -28.93 11.37
N ILE A 286 5.34 -28.15 12.23
CA ILE A 286 4.76 -27.06 13.00
C ILE A 286 5.49 -25.78 12.60
N ASN A 287 4.77 -24.83 12.02
CA ASN A 287 5.27 -23.51 11.65
C ASN A 287 4.74 -22.46 12.62
N ILE A 288 5.62 -21.62 13.14
CA ILE A 288 5.30 -20.61 14.15
C ILE A 288 5.83 -19.28 13.62
N TRP A 289 4.96 -18.28 13.62
CA TRP A 289 5.24 -16.93 13.14
C TRP A 289 5.10 -15.96 14.31
N GLN A 290 6.14 -15.18 14.55
CA GLN A 290 6.20 -14.16 15.60
C GLN A 290 6.61 -12.83 14.99
N ASN A 291 6.30 -11.71 15.64
CA ASN A 291 6.87 -10.42 15.21
C ASN A 291 8.37 -10.41 15.47
N PHE A 292 9.14 -9.79 14.58
CA PHE A 292 10.60 -9.76 14.66
C PHE A 292 11.10 -9.07 15.94
N GLU A 293 10.31 -8.14 16.45
CA GLU A 293 10.50 -7.38 17.69
C GLU A 293 10.38 -8.23 18.98
N ASP A 294 9.70 -9.38 18.92
CA ASP A 294 9.53 -10.27 20.06
C ASP A 294 10.72 -11.23 20.20
N ASP A 295 11.22 -11.37 21.43
CA ASP A 295 12.25 -12.34 21.78
C ASP A 295 11.77 -13.32 22.85
N PHE A 296 11.88 -14.59 22.52
CA PHE A 296 11.62 -15.70 23.41
C PHE A 296 12.40 -16.91 22.94
N ALA A 297 12.40 -17.92 23.79
CA ALA A 297 12.91 -19.21 23.41
C ALA A 297 11.83 -20.28 23.52
N ILE A 298 12.00 -21.34 22.74
CA ILE A 298 10.93 -22.29 22.48
C ILE A 298 11.46 -23.73 22.42
N TYR A 299 10.66 -24.67 22.90
CA TYR A 299 10.96 -26.10 22.81
C TYR A 299 9.69 -26.94 22.82
N LEU A 300 9.81 -28.20 22.40
CA LEU A 300 8.74 -29.18 22.41
C LEU A 300 8.86 -30.12 23.60
N VAL A 301 7.72 -30.54 24.14
CA VAL A 301 7.62 -31.60 25.15
C VAL A 301 6.69 -32.68 24.61
N ASN A 302 7.16 -33.93 24.57
CA ASN A 302 6.37 -35.06 24.10
C ASN A 302 5.38 -35.54 25.18
N PRO A 303 4.46 -36.48 24.86
CA PRO A 303 3.50 -37.02 25.82
C PRO A 303 4.11 -37.71 27.05
N LEU A 304 5.37 -38.13 26.97
CA LEU A 304 6.15 -38.75 28.05
C LEU A 304 6.94 -37.71 28.87
N ASN A 305 6.66 -36.42 28.71
CA ASN A 305 7.34 -35.29 29.36
C ASN A 305 8.86 -35.19 29.06
N GLN A 306 9.33 -35.79 27.97
CA GLN A 306 10.69 -35.57 27.47
C GLN A 306 10.72 -34.27 26.66
N ARG A 307 11.78 -33.46 26.85
CA ARG A 307 11.94 -32.16 26.20
C ARG A 307 12.91 -32.22 25.02
N SER A 308 12.62 -31.47 23.96
CA SER A 308 13.59 -31.18 22.92
C SER A 308 14.68 -30.23 23.43
N GLN A 309 15.70 -29.99 22.59
CA GLN A 309 16.57 -28.83 22.81
C GLN A 309 15.77 -27.52 22.65
N ARG A 310 16.29 -26.44 23.25
CA ARG A 310 15.70 -25.10 23.22
C ARG A 310 16.21 -24.36 21.99
N LEU A 311 15.27 -23.81 21.23
CA LEU A 311 15.54 -22.86 20.16
C LEU A 311 15.48 -21.44 20.74
N SER A 312 16.39 -20.57 20.33
CA SER A 312 16.45 -19.15 20.70
C SER A 312 17.27 -18.40 19.66
N GLN A 313 17.39 -17.07 19.74
CA GLN A 313 18.27 -16.33 18.83
C GLN A 313 19.72 -16.84 18.86
N THR A 314 20.22 -17.21 20.05
CA THR A 314 21.57 -17.77 20.22
C THR A 314 21.70 -19.20 19.69
N PHE A 315 20.60 -19.97 19.71
CA PHE A 315 20.55 -21.37 19.27
C PHE A 315 19.49 -21.53 18.19
N SER A 316 19.81 -21.12 16.97
CA SER A 316 18.88 -21.00 15.84
C SER A 316 18.56 -22.31 15.13
N LYS A 317 19.26 -23.41 15.44
CA LYS A 317 18.96 -24.73 14.89
C LYS A 317 19.33 -25.85 15.85
N PHE A 318 18.56 -26.92 15.82
CA PHE A 318 18.94 -28.17 16.48
C PHE A 318 18.37 -29.39 15.76
N LYS A 319 18.98 -30.55 16.04
CA LYS A 319 18.40 -31.86 15.76
C LYS A 319 18.60 -32.74 16.98
N ASN A 320 17.52 -33.30 17.53
CA ASN A 320 17.62 -34.24 18.64
C ASN A 320 16.49 -35.28 18.59
N LEU A 321 16.74 -36.43 19.22
CA LEU A 321 15.76 -37.51 19.36
C LEU A 321 15.09 -37.42 20.73
N ILE A 322 13.76 -37.46 20.79
CA ILE A 322 13.02 -37.68 22.05
C ILE A 322 12.02 -38.82 21.87
N GLY A 323 12.15 -39.85 22.71
CA GLY A 323 11.47 -41.13 22.47
C GLY A 323 11.88 -41.74 21.13
N ASN A 324 10.90 -42.04 20.28
CA ASN A 324 11.09 -42.56 18.92
C ASN A 324 10.94 -41.48 17.81
N THR A 325 10.88 -40.20 18.20
CA THR A 325 10.63 -39.08 17.29
C THR A 325 11.87 -38.22 17.14
N LYS A 326 12.38 -38.12 15.90
CA LYS A 326 13.45 -37.19 15.53
C LYS A 326 12.84 -35.80 15.37
N ILE A 327 13.35 -34.82 16.10
CA ILE A 327 12.91 -33.43 16.04
C ILE A 327 14.04 -32.58 15.47
N SER A 328 13.71 -31.81 14.44
CA SER A 328 14.58 -30.75 13.93
C SER A 328 13.88 -29.42 14.14
N GLY A 329 14.52 -28.49 14.85
CA GLY A 329 14.04 -27.13 15.06
C GLY A 329 14.90 -26.14 14.29
N TYR A 330 14.24 -25.18 13.62
CA TYR A 330 14.90 -24.14 12.84
C TYR A 330 14.25 -22.79 13.16
N LEU A 331 15.05 -21.82 13.58
CA LEU A 331 14.70 -20.40 13.57
C LEU A 331 15.22 -19.87 12.24
N LEU A 332 14.30 -19.65 11.32
CA LEU A 332 14.57 -19.06 10.02
C LEU A 332 14.35 -17.57 10.18
N SER A 333 15.38 -16.76 9.95
CA SER A 333 15.14 -15.40 9.49
C SER A 333 14.38 -15.53 8.19
N THR A 334 13.12 -15.13 8.19
CA THR A 334 12.33 -14.97 6.96
C THR A 334 13.03 -13.96 6.06
N SER A 335 12.59 -13.86 4.79
CA SER A 335 13.23 -13.05 3.76
C SER A 335 13.63 -11.65 4.25
N GLN A 336 14.61 -11.03 3.58
CA GLN A 336 15.28 -9.78 3.97
C GLN A 336 14.35 -8.60 4.33
N ASP A 337 13.06 -8.66 3.94
CA ASP A 337 12.02 -7.65 4.16
C ASP A 337 10.95 -8.04 5.20
N SER A 338 11.10 -9.17 5.89
CA SER A 338 10.07 -9.65 6.83
C SER A 338 10.15 -8.97 8.20
N ILE A 339 9.04 -8.35 8.61
CA ILE A 339 8.78 -7.87 9.99
C ILE A 339 8.43 -9.00 10.97
N GLN A 340 8.49 -10.26 10.53
CA GLN A 340 8.22 -11.45 11.33
C GLN A 340 9.41 -12.40 11.32
N ARG A 341 9.38 -13.44 12.16
CA ARG A 341 10.36 -14.52 12.15
C ARG A 341 9.63 -15.86 12.13
N LYS A 342 10.15 -16.80 11.34
CA LYS A 342 9.58 -18.15 11.25
C LYS A 342 10.38 -19.13 12.10
N ILE A 343 9.65 -19.90 12.89
CA ILE A 343 10.18 -21.06 13.60
C ILE A 343 9.51 -22.31 13.03
N THR A 344 10.30 -23.27 12.57
CA THR A 344 9.79 -24.55 12.07
C THR A 344 10.30 -25.69 12.93
N PHE A 345 9.37 -26.49 13.45
CA PHE A 345 9.68 -27.83 13.95
C PHE A 345 9.27 -28.89 12.93
N LYS A 346 10.21 -29.75 12.57
CA LYS A 346 9.95 -31.00 11.83
C LYS A 346 10.04 -32.16 12.81
N LEU A 347 8.92 -32.83 13.04
CA LEU A 347 8.85 -34.10 13.75
C LEU A 347 8.83 -35.22 12.70
N SER A 348 9.67 -36.23 12.87
CA SER A 348 9.71 -37.39 11.97
C SER A 348 10.03 -38.68 12.72
N SER A 349 9.47 -39.79 12.27
CA SER A 349 9.80 -41.13 12.74
C SER A 349 9.88 -42.09 11.57
N ASP A 350 10.75 -43.09 11.67
CA ASP A 350 10.87 -44.17 10.68
C ASP A 350 9.68 -45.15 10.79
N TYR A 351 8.95 -45.12 11.93
CA TYR A 351 7.72 -45.86 12.16
C TYR A 351 6.55 -44.90 12.32
N HIS A 352 6.25 -44.45 13.54
CA HIS A 352 5.21 -43.46 13.85
C HIS A 352 5.70 -42.52 14.95
N ILE A 353 5.33 -41.24 14.85
CA ILE A 353 5.53 -40.23 15.88
C ILE A 353 4.74 -40.66 17.13
N THR A 354 5.28 -40.36 18.32
CA THR A 354 4.62 -40.71 19.59
C THR A 354 3.22 -40.08 19.65
N LYS A 355 2.18 -40.92 19.66
CA LYS A 355 0.78 -40.49 19.81
C LYS A 355 0.58 -39.76 21.14
N GLY A 356 -0.20 -38.68 21.13
CA GLY A 356 -0.66 -38.01 22.34
C GLY A 356 -0.52 -36.49 22.26
N VAL A 357 -0.62 -35.84 23.43
CA VAL A 357 -0.55 -34.39 23.53
C VAL A 357 0.90 -33.94 23.63
N TRP A 358 1.37 -33.29 22.56
CA TRP A 358 2.62 -32.57 22.50
C TRP A 358 2.42 -31.13 22.96
N LYS A 359 3.40 -30.57 23.68
CA LYS A 359 3.35 -29.20 24.19
C LYS A 359 4.45 -28.37 23.56
N ILE A 360 4.09 -27.22 23.02
CA ILE A 360 5.00 -26.17 22.59
C ILE A 360 5.14 -25.19 23.75
N ILE A 361 6.34 -25.01 24.28
CA ILE A 361 6.59 -24.16 25.45
C ILE A 361 7.33 -22.89 25.02
N PHE A 362 6.75 -21.73 25.34
CA PHE A 362 7.31 -20.41 25.09
C PHE A 362 7.87 -19.82 26.40
N THR A 363 9.16 -19.50 26.40
CA THR A 363 9.85 -18.87 27.54
C THR A 363 10.25 -17.45 27.13
N PRO A 364 9.49 -16.41 27.56
CA PRO A 364 9.71 -15.04 27.13
C PRO A 364 11.07 -14.51 27.57
N ILE A 365 11.69 -13.68 26.73
CA ILE A 365 12.93 -12.94 27.02
C ILE A 365 12.63 -11.44 26.98
N SER A 366 12.08 -10.95 25.87
CA SER A 366 11.61 -9.57 25.69
C SER A 366 10.40 -9.57 24.76
N ILE A 367 9.20 -9.35 25.30
CA ILE A 367 7.96 -9.35 24.50
C ILE A 367 7.49 -7.91 24.30
N ILE A 368 7.36 -7.50 23.04
CA ILE A 368 6.91 -6.16 22.63
C ILE A 368 5.47 -6.25 22.16
N ASN A 369 5.26 -6.92 21.02
CA ASN A 369 3.93 -7.10 20.46
C ASN A 369 3.29 -8.38 21.04
N GLY A 370 4.04 -9.47 21.13
CA GLY A 370 3.61 -10.75 21.69
C GLY A 370 2.61 -11.54 20.85
N ASN A 371 2.19 -11.05 19.68
CA ASN A 371 1.32 -11.82 18.79
C ASN A 371 2.11 -12.95 18.12
N VAL A 372 1.70 -14.20 18.33
CA VAL A 372 2.31 -15.38 17.72
C VAL A 372 1.25 -16.26 17.08
N ASP A 373 1.43 -16.58 15.79
CA ASP A 373 0.58 -17.46 15.01
C ASP A 373 1.24 -18.83 14.82
N ILE A 374 0.49 -19.91 15.03
CA ILE A 374 1.00 -21.30 15.04
C ILE A 374 0.17 -22.14 14.10
N TYR A 375 0.80 -22.78 13.12
CA TYR A 375 0.18 -23.61 12.10
C TYR A 375 0.77 -25.02 12.08
N LEU A 376 -0.11 -26.00 11.92
CA LEU A 376 0.26 -27.33 11.47
C LEU A 376 0.33 -27.36 9.94
N GLN A 377 1.00 -28.37 9.38
CA GLN A 377 0.88 -28.69 7.96
C GLN A 377 -0.59 -28.88 7.56
N THR A 378 -0.88 -28.71 6.27
CA THR A 378 -2.23 -28.80 5.73
C THR A 378 -2.94 -30.10 6.16
N PRO A 379 -4.19 -30.03 6.63
CA PRO A 379 -4.90 -31.20 7.17
C PRO A 379 -5.08 -32.34 6.17
N GLU A 380 -5.03 -32.06 4.87
CA GLU A 380 -5.08 -33.05 3.79
C GLU A 380 -3.87 -34.03 3.85
N LYS A 381 -2.77 -33.62 4.49
CA LYS A 381 -1.57 -34.44 4.75
C LYS A 381 -1.49 -34.99 6.17
N LEU A 382 -2.49 -34.71 7.01
CA LEU A 382 -2.57 -35.20 8.38
C LEU A 382 -3.70 -36.22 8.53
N SER A 383 -3.57 -37.10 9.50
CA SER A 383 -4.69 -37.91 9.95
C SER A 383 -5.79 -37.02 10.54
N LYS A 384 -7.06 -37.45 10.41
CA LYS A 384 -8.23 -36.67 10.87
C LYS A 384 -8.22 -36.33 12.37
N GLY A 385 -7.43 -37.03 13.19
CA GLY A 385 -7.32 -36.80 14.63
C GLY A 385 -6.23 -35.82 15.04
N THR A 386 -5.21 -35.57 14.20
CA THR A 386 -4.11 -34.64 14.50
C THR A 386 -4.59 -33.20 14.42
N LYS A 387 -4.45 -32.44 15.51
CA LYS A 387 -5.02 -31.08 15.64
C LYS A 387 -4.39 -30.26 16.76
N ILE A 388 -4.55 -28.95 16.69
CA ILE A 388 -4.34 -28.04 17.82
C ILE A 388 -5.54 -28.13 18.77
N LEU A 389 -5.30 -28.25 20.08
CA LEU A 389 -6.39 -28.44 21.06
C LEU A 389 -7.21 -27.17 21.29
N ASN A 390 -6.57 -26.00 21.25
CA ASN A 390 -7.22 -24.68 21.35
C ASN A 390 -7.03 -23.91 20.04
N PRO A 391 -7.68 -24.32 18.95
CA PRO A 391 -7.54 -23.66 17.66
C PRO A 391 -8.24 -22.30 17.67
N ASN A 392 -7.81 -21.41 16.79
CA ASN A 392 -8.45 -20.12 16.63
C ASN A 392 -9.89 -20.31 16.09
N LYS A 393 -10.81 -19.43 16.50
CA LYS A 393 -12.24 -19.53 16.12
C LYS A 393 -12.57 -18.75 14.84
N GLY A 394 -11.58 -18.31 14.06
CA GLY A 394 -11.77 -17.50 12.84
C GLY A 394 -11.59 -18.28 11.53
N LEU A 395 -11.88 -17.58 10.43
CA LEU A 395 -11.47 -17.96 9.07
C LEU A 395 -10.00 -17.54 8.85
N THR A 396 -9.27 -18.25 7.99
CA THR A 396 -7.89 -17.89 7.63
C THR A 396 -7.72 -18.10 6.14
N ALA A 397 -7.59 -17.01 5.38
CA ALA A 397 -7.31 -17.08 3.95
C ALA A 397 -5.80 -17.20 3.69
N ILE A 398 -5.41 -17.43 2.43
CA ILE A 398 -4.02 -17.16 2.01
C ILE A 398 -3.63 -15.76 2.49
N ALA A 399 -2.35 -15.60 2.88
CA ALA A 399 -1.66 -14.33 2.73
C ALA A 399 -2.39 -13.13 3.33
N SER A 400 -2.28 -12.99 4.65
CA SER A 400 -2.76 -11.81 5.36
C SER A 400 -2.13 -10.47 4.93
N GLY A 401 -1.25 -10.44 3.92
CA GLY A 401 -0.90 -9.21 3.20
C GLY A 401 -1.86 -8.87 2.05
N THR A 402 -2.38 -9.86 1.31
CA THR A 402 -3.21 -9.67 0.09
C THR A 402 -4.66 -9.25 0.35
N ASP A 403 -5.07 -9.19 1.63
CA ASP A 403 -6.39 -8.75 2.07
C ASP A 403 -6.75 -7.32 1.62
N SER A 404 -5.79 -6.55 1.10
CA SER A 404 -6.03 -5.19 0.63
C SER A 404 -6.97 -5.18 -0.60
N ARG A 405 -6.69 -5.97 -1.66
CA ARG A 405 -7.34 -5.83 -2.98
C ARG A 405 -8.01 -7.10 -3.53
N VAL A 406 -7.55 -8.30 -3.18
CA VAL A 406 -8.17 -9.56 -3.69
C VAL A 406 -9.53 -9.82 -3.03
N ILE A 407 -10.41 -10.53 -3.72
CA ILE A 407 -11.69 -10.96 -3.16
C ILE A 407 -11.55 -12.36 -2.59
N ILE A 408 -11.99 -12.51 -1.36
CA ILE A 408 -11.83 -13.74 -0.62
C ILE A 408 -13.16 -14.48 -0.54
N GLY A 409 -13.21 -15.68 -1.11
CA GLY A 409 -14.36 -16.58 -1.01
C GLY A 409 -14.46 -17.63 -2.12
N THR A 410 -15.61 -18.29 -2.21
CA THR A 410 -15.79 -19.48 -3.06
C THR A 410 -15.76 -19.14 -4.57
N PRO A 411 -15.52 -20.12 -5.46
CA PRO A 411 -15.50 -19.91 -6.91
C PRO A 411 -16.76 -19.24 -7.48
N HIS A 412 -17.92 -19.35 -6.82
CA HIS A 412 -19.14 -18.64 -7.20
C HIS A 412 -18.93 -17.12 -7.31
N ILE A 413 -18.07 -16.56 -6.46
CA ILE A 413 -17.79 -15.13 -6.45
C ILE A 413 -17.14 -14.68 -7.75
N ALA A 414 -16.28 -15.50 -8.37
CA ALA A 414 -15.70 -15.17 -9.68
C ALA A 414 -16.77 -15.08 -10.78
N GLY A 415 -17.74 -16.00 -10.77
CA GLY A 415 -18.91 -15.93 -11.66
C GLY A 415 -19.75 -14.68 -11.43
N ILE A 416 -20.01 -14.30 -10.17
CA ILE A 416 -20.73 -13.08 -9.81
C ILE A 416 -19.95 -11.82 -10.25
N CYS A 417 -18.63 -11.81 -10.04
CA CYS A 417 -17.77 -10.73 -10.52
C CYS A 417 -17.92 -10.55 -12.02
N SER A 418 -17.90 -11.62 -12.80
CA SER A 418 -18.15 -11.56 -14.25
C SER A 418 -19.51 -10.93 -14.60
N LEU A 419 -20.60 -11.26 -13.88
CA LEU A 419 -21.90 -10.59 -14.08
C LEU A 419 -21.82 -9.08 -13.80
N LEU A 420 -21.16 -8.69 -12.71
CA LEU A 420 -21.04 -7.28 -12.31
C LEU A 420 -20.09 -6.50 -13.21
N LEU A 421 -19.02 -7.12 -13.72
CA LEU A 421 -18.13 -6.55 -14.75
C LEU A 421 -18.89 -6.33 -16.07
N GLN A 422 -19.78 -7.25 -16.45
CA GLN A 422 -20.67 -7.01 -17.59
C GLN A 422 -21.54 -5.77 -17.35
N TRP A 423 -22.18 -5.70 -16.17
CA TRP A 423 -23.04 -4.57 -15.85
C TRP A 423 -22.29 -3.24 -15.79
N GLY A 424 -21.14 -3.17 -15.11
CA GLY A 424 -20.38 -1.94 -14.93
C GLY A 424 -19.62 -1.54 -16.19
N ILE A 425 -18.70 -2.40 -16.66
CA ILE A 425 -17.74 -2.05 -17.70
C ILE A 425 -18.30 -2.30 -19.09
N VAL A 426 -18.84 -3.49 -19.37
CA VAL A 426 -19.28 -3.84 -20.74
C VAL A 426 -20.50 -3.04 -21.15
N ASN A 427 -21.47 -2.89 -20.24
CA ASN A 427 -22.68 -2.10 -20.49
C ASN A 427 -22.48 -0.59 -20.22
N GLY A 428 -21.30 -0.18 -19.73
CA GLY A 428 -20.94 1.23 -19.49
C GLY A 428 -21.63 1.89 -18.31
N ASN A 429 -22.18 1.13 -17.35
CA ASN A 429 -22.85 1.70 -16.17
C ASN A 429 -21.89 2.12 -15.05
N ASP A 430 -20.68 1.59 -14.98
CA ASP A 430 -19.61 2.00 -14.05
C ASP A 430 -18.27 1.45 -14.55
N LEU A 431 -17.51 2.28 -15.26
CA LEU A 431 -16.24 1.87 -15.88
C LEU A 431 -15.14 1.54 -14.86
N PHE A 432 -15.32 1.93 -13.59
CA PHE A 432 -14.39 1.71 -12.49
C PHE A 432 -14.83 0.58 -11.55
N LEU A 433 -15.88 -0.17 -11.90
CA LEU A 433 -16.39 -1.29 -11.12
C LEU A 433 -15.50 -2.54 -11.26
N TYR A 434 -14.27 -2.46 -10.75
CA TYR A 434 -13.32 -3.57 -10.66
C TYR A 434 -12.43 -3.43 -9.42
N SER A 435 -11.52 -4.39 -9.18
CA SER A 435 -10.58 -4.38 -8.03
C SER A 435 -11.28 -4.08 -6.69
N THR A 436 -10.74 -3.18 -5.87
CA THR A 436 -11.28 -2.76 -4.55
C THR A 436 -12.74 -2.33 -4.62
N ARG A 437 -13.16 -1.59 -5.65
CA ARG A 437 -14.53 -1.08 -5.78
C ARG A 437 -15.57 -2.20 -5.93
N LEU A 438 -15.27 -3.21 -6.76
CA LEU A 438 -16.15 -4.38 -6.90
C LEU A 438 -16.13 -5.26 -5.63
N LYS A 439 -14.96 -5.40 -5.00
CA LYS A 439 -14.82 -6.10 -3.71
C LYS A 439 -15.74 -5.51 -2.64
N GLU A 440 -15.75 -4.19 -2.47
CA GLU A 440 -16.60 -3.52 -1.48
C GLU A 440 -18.10 -3.67 -1.79
N LEU A 441 -18.51 -3.68 -3.06
CA LEU A 441 -19.89 -3.95 -3.45
C LEU A 441 -20.34 -5.37 -3.02
N ILE A 442 -19.45 -6.35 -3.17
CA ILE A 442 -19.68 -7.73 -2.74
C ILE A 442 -19.72 -7.81 -1.20
N LEU A 443 -18.83 -7.11 -0.49
CA LEU A 443 -18.84 -7.07 0.97
C LEU A 443 -20.12 -6.44 1.53
N LYS A 444 -20.62 -5.35 0.93
CA LYS A 444 -21.88 -4.71 1.32
C LYS A 444 -23.10 -5.63 1.18
N SER A 445 -23.09 -6.49 0.17
CA SER A 445 -24.15 -7.47 -0.05
C SER A 445 -23.97 -8.75 0.78
N SER A 446 -22.91 -8.82 1.59
CA SER A 446 -22.62 -9.97 2.43
C SER A 446 -23.14 -9.77 3.86
N VAL A 447 -23.65 -10.85 4.46
CA VAL A 447 -24.15 -10.89 5.84
C VAL A 447 -23.04 -11.39 6.76
N LYS A 448 -22.75 -10.64 7.82
CA LYS A 448 -21.73 -11.00 8.80
C LYS A 448 -22.22 -12.08 9.75
N SER A 449 -21.40 -13.12 9.96
CA SER A 449 -21.64 -14.14 10.98
C SER A 449 -21.03 -13.71 12.31
N GLU A 450 -21.86 -13.55 13.34
CA GLU A 450 -21.35 -13.41 14.72
C GLU A 450 -20.63 -14.68 15.19
N LYS A 451 -20.93 -15.84 14.59
CA LYS A 451 -20.31 -17.11 14.98
C LYS A 451 -18.91 -17.24 14.39
N ILE A 452 -18.69 -16.95 13.11
CA ILE A 452 -17.47 -17.35 12.37
C ILE A 452 -16.42 -16.21 12.28
N GLY A 453 -16.77 -14.98 12.65
CA GLY A 453 -15.83 -13.84 12.59
C GLY A 453 -15.54 -13.36 11.16
N GLY A 454 -16.47 -13.59 10.24
CA GLY A 454 -16.41 -13.21 8.81
C GLY A 454 -17.80 -13.19 8.18
N TYR A 455 -17.91 -13.14 6.85
CA TYR A 455 -19.18 -13.13 6.14
C TYR A 455 -19.71 -14.56 5.89
N GLU A 456 -20.97 -14.83 6.20
CA GLU A 456 -21.60 -16.17 6.10
C GLU A 456 -22.35 -16.39 4.78
N LEU A 457 -22.96 -15.32 4.25
CA LEU A 457 -23.91 -15.41 3.15
C LEU A 457 -23.81 -14.17 2.27
N LEU A 458 -23.79 -14.35 0.95
CA LEU A 458 -23.92 -13.26 -0.02
C LEU A 458 -25.38 -13.13 -0.46
N LEU A 459 -26.00 -12.01 -0.13
CA LEU A 459 -27.38 -11.67 -0.50
C LEU A 459 -27.40 -10.75 -1.72
N LEU A 460 -27.44 -11.36 -2.92
CA LEU A 460 -27.48 -10.60 -4.18
C LEU A 460 -28.75 -9.74 -4.34
N SER A 461 -29.81 -10.04 -3.60
CA SER A 461 -31.05 -9.24 -3.55
C SER A 461 -30.85 -7.83 -2.99
N ILE A 462 -29.75 -7.60 -2.24
CA ILE A 462 -29.37 -6.28 -1.71
C ILE A 462 -28.75 -5.41 -2.82
N ILE A 463 -28.16 -6.01 -3.85
CA ILE A 463 -27.54 -5.27 -4.96
C ILE A 463 -28.64 -4.70 -5.87
N LYS A 464 -29.07 -3.48 -5.58
CA LYS A 464 -30.04 -2.74 -6.40
C LYS A 464 -29.32 -1.97 -7.51
N LEU A 465 -29.01 -2.65 -8.61
CA LEU A 465 -28.33 -2.06 -9.78
C LEU A 465 -29.03 -0.79 -10.32
N GLU A 466 -30.35 -0.69 -10.20
CA GLU A 466 -31.13 0.49 -10.59
C GLU A 466 -30.81 1.74 -9.75
N GLN A 467 -30.53 1.58 -8.45
CA GLN A 467 -30.07 2.67 -7.61
C GLN A 467 -28.73 3.22 -8.07
N PHE A 468 -27.92 2.43 -8.79
CA PHE A 468 -26.68 2.86 -9.42
C PHE A 468 -26.86 3.49 -10.81
N LEU A 469 -27.98 3.21 -11.49
CA LEU A 469 -28.31 3.77 -12.82
C LEU A 469 -28.83 5.20 -12.74
N ASP A 470 -29.66 5.54 -11.75
CA ASP A 470 -30.21 6.91 -11.59
C ASP A 470 -29.13 7.93 -11.19
N ILE A 471 -27.97 7.44 -10.74
CA ILE A 471 -26.73 8.18 -10.43
C ILE A 471 -26.06 8.72 -11.70
N ASN A 472 -26.06 7.93 -12.78
CA ASN A 472 -25.41 8.29 -14.04
C ASN A 472 -26.38 8.98 -15.01
N LYS A 473 -27.69 8.72 -14.87
CA LYS A 473 -28.71 9.36 -15.73
C LYS A 473 -28.86 10.86 -15.49
N SER A 474 -28.58 11.39 -14.29
CA SER A 474 -28.51 12.85 -14.09
C SER A 474 -27.39 13.51 -14.90
N SER A 475 -26.35 12.75 -15.26
CA SER A 475 -25.25 13.17 -16.15
C SER A 475 -25.55 12.86 -17.64
N ASP A 476 -26.37 11.84 -17.92
CA ASP A 476 -26.66 11.34 -19.28
C ASP A 476 -27.77 12.12 -20.02
N CYS A 477 -28.58 12.93 -19.31
CA CYS A 477 -29.65 13.73 -19.94
C CYS A 477 -29.09 14.81 -20.90
N THR A 478 -27.84 15.23 -20.70
CA THR A 478 -27.12 16.20 -21.54
C THR A 478 -26.47 15.53 -22.77
N PHE A 479 -26.18 14.22 -22.69
CA PHE A 479 -25.45 13.47 -23.69
C PHE A 479 -26.24 13.31 -24.99
N ARG A 480 -27.54 12.97 -24.92
CA ARG A 480 -28.39 12.78 -26.12
C ARG A 480 -28.72 14.08 -26.87
N LYS A 481 -28.63 15.25 -26.23
CA LYS A 481 -28.83 16.53 -26.92
C LYS A 481 -27.56 16.99 -27.67
N ARG A 482 -26.36 16.70 -27.15
CA ARG A 482 -25.08 17.16 -27.76
C ARG A 482 -24.64 16.33 -28.97
N THR A 483 -24.94 15.03 -29.04
CA THR A 483 -24.58 14.20 -30.23
C THR A 483 -25.28 14.67 -31.51
N LYS A 484 -26.42 15.38 -31.41
CA LYS A 484 -27.06 16.05 -32.56
C LYS A 484 -26.39 17.36 -32.97
N VAL A 485 -25.77 18.08 -32.02
CA VAL A 485 -25.13 19.38 -32.25
C VAL A 485 -23.70 19.23 -32.79
N ILE A 486 -22.98 18.18 -32.38
CA ILE A 486 -21.58 17.92 -32.81
C ILE A 486 -21.46 17.64 -34.32
N LYS A 487 -22.56 17.32 -35.02
CA LYS A 487 -22.56 17.23 -36.49
C LYS A 487 -22.59 18.59 -37.22
N GLN A 488 -22.73 19.72 -36.53
CA GLN A 488 -23.02 21.01 -37.18
C GLN A 488 -22.05 22.18 -36.96
N SER A 489 -20.96 22.07 -36.19
CA SER A 489 -20.02 23.20 -36.05
C SER A 489 -18.59 22.85 -36.50
N LYS A 490 -18.37 22.91 -37.81
CA LYS A 490 -17.06 23.26 -38.39
C LYS A 490 -17.08 24.77 -38.70
N ASN A 491 -15.99 25.44 -38.37
CA ASN A 491 -15.67 26.87 -38.52
C ASN A 491 -16.07 27.76 -37.34
N ILE A 492 -15.06 28.26 -36.61
CA ILE A 492 -14.76 29.68 -36.43
C ILE A 492 -13.34 29.77 -35.83
N GLY A 493 -12.55 30.72 -36.36
CA GLY A 493 -11.12 30.90 -36.09
C GLY A 493 -10.79 31.79 -34.88
N LYS A 494 -9.48 31.89 -34.66
CA LYS A 494 -8.70 32.58 -33.61
C LYS A 494 -9.22 33.96 -33.17
N ASN A 495 -9.30 34.15 -31.85
CA ASN A 495 -8.56 35.13 -31.05
C ASN A 495 -9.15 35.13 -29.63
N VAL A 496 -8.37 34.78 -28.61
CA VAL A 496 -8.76 35.02 -27.21
C VAL A 496 -7.62 35.75 -26.52
N ASP A 497 -7.99 36.93 -26.02
CA ASP A 497 -7.19 37.86 -25.25
C ASP A 497 -6.99 37.32 -23.82
N PHE A 498 -5.74 37.27 -23.37
CA PHE A 498 -5.29 36.54 -22.17
C PHE A 498 -5.27 37.40 -20.88
N ASN A 499 -6.22 38.31 -20.76
CA ASN A 499 -6.38 39.22 -19.63
C ASN A 499 -7.88 39.28 -19.29
N LEU A 500 -8.38 39.10 -18.07
CA LEU A 500 -7.72 39.19 -16.78
C LEU A 500 -8.71 38.60 -15.76
N PHE A 501 -8.34 37.42 -15.25
CA PHE A 501 -8.90 36.68 -14.14
C PHE A 501 -9.49 37.56 -13.03
N ARG A 502 -10.81 37.46 -12.79
CA ARG A 502 -11.43 37.84 -11.51
C ARG A 502 -12.66 37.00 -11.18
N MET A 503 -12.59 36.40 -9.99
CA MET A 503 -13.67 35.94 -9.11
C MET A 503 -14.15 34.48 -9.23
N SER A 504 -13.55 33.67 -8.36
CA SER A 504 -14.02 32.41 -7.76
C SER A 504 -14.68 31.36 -8.68
N LYS A 505 -13.85 30.49 -9.28
CA LYS A 505 -14.21 29.11 -9.64
C LYS A 505 -13.04 28.22 -9.23
N THR A 506 -13.18 27.47 -8.15
CA THR A 506 -12.08 26.69 -7.58
C THR A 506 -11.77 25.52 -8.50
N ILE A 507 -10.63 25.56 -9.17
CA ILE A 507 -10.15 24.47 -10.00
C ILE A 507 -9.65 23.34 -9.08
N GLN A 508 -10.24 22.13 -9.15
CA GLN A 508 -9.69 20.93 -8.51
C GLN A 508 -8.78 20.20 -9.50
N GLY A 509 -7.59 19.77 -9.10
CA GLY A 509 -6.71 18.99 -9.97
C GLY A 509 -6.91 17.49 -9.80
N VAL A 510 -6.69 16.73 -10.87
CA VAL A 510 -6.45 15.29 -10.83
C VAL A 510 -5.06 15.04 -11.37
N ASN A 511 -4.22 14.44 -10.53
CA ASN A 511 -2.90 13.96 -10.91
C ASN A 511 -3.10 12.74 -11.81
N ILE A 512 -2.47 12.70 -12.98
CA ILE A 512 -2.60 11.64 -13.97
C ILE A 512 -1.21 11.09 -14.30
N LEU A 513 -1.04 9.78 -14.11
CA LEU A 513 0.04 9.00 -14.70
C LEU A 513 -0.48 8.36 -15.98
N HIS A 514 0.22 8.53 -17.10
CA HIS A 514 -0.32 8.19 -18.41
C HIS A 514 0.71 7.66 -19.41
N GLU A 515 0.21 6.93 -20.42
CA GLU A 515 0.96 6.52 -21.60
C GLU A 515 1.20 7.70 -22.57
N PRO A 516 2.16 7.61 -23.51
CA PRO A 516 2.51 8.71 -24.43
C PRO A 516 1.37 9.22 -25.33
N ASN A 517 0.36 8.40 -25.64
CA ASN A 517 -0.78 8.76 -26.48
C ASN A 517 -1.89 9.53 -25.73
N PHE A 518 -1.76 9.73 -24.42
CA PHE A 518 -2.79 10.35 -23.58
C PHE A 518 -3.20 11.76 -24.02
N GLU A 519 -2.24 12.60 -24.39
CA GLU A 519 -2.54 13.96 -24.84
C GLU A 519 -3.40 13.97 -26.13
N GLU A 520 -3.18 13.01 -27.03
CA GLU A 520 -3.96 12.88 -28.25
C GLU A 520 -5.39 12.43 -27.92
N GLU A 521 -5.54 11.40 -27.09
CA GLU A 521 -6.84 10.90 -26.64
C GLU A 521 -7.64 11.99 -25.89
N MET A 522 -6.99 12.73 -25.00
CA MET A 522 -7.61 13.83 -24.27
C MET A 522 -8.08 14.95 -25.21
N ARG A 523 -7.27 15.34 -26.20
CA ARG A 523 -7.64 16.35 -27.21
C ARG A 523 -8.82 15.93 -28.08
N LEU A 524 -9.03 14.62 -28.27
CA LEU A 524 -10.23 14.09 -28.95
C LEU A 524 -11.49 14.22 -28.08
N VAL A 525 -11.35 14.16 -26.75
CA VAL A 525 -12.46 14.39 -25.81
C VAL A 525 -12.83 15.87 -25.75
N SER A 526 -11.86 16.75 -25.50
CA SER A 526 -12.05 18.20 -25.53
C SER A 526 -10.73 18.94 -25.68
N LYS A 527 -10.76 20.06 -26.41
CA LYS A 527 -9.61 20.98 -26.54
C LYS A 527 -9.58 22.05 -25.45
N GLU A 528 -10.63 22.14 -24.64
CA GLU A 528 -10.79 23.19 -23.62
C GLU A 528 -10.24 22.77 -22.25
N ILE A 529 -9.79 21.52 -22.10
CA ILE A 529 -9.32 20.99 -20.82
C ILE A 529 -7.85 21.35 -20.63
N ASN A 530 -7.56 21.96 -19.48
CA ASN A 530 -6.22 22.37 -19.12
C ASN A 530 -5.47 21.19 -18.50
N PHE A 531 -4.40 20.76 -19.16
CA PHE A 531 -3.47 19.76 -18.67
C PHE A 531 -2.11 20.41 -18.39
N TYR A 532 -1.78 20.50 -17.10
CA TYR A 532 -0.49 20.97 -16.64
C TYR A 532 0.48 19.80 -16.59
N LYS A 533 1.24 19.64 -17.67
CA LYS A 533 2.22 18.58 -17.81
C LYS A 533 3.46 18.87 -16.95
N ILE A 534 3.83 17.92 -16.10
CA ILE A 534 4.94 18.04 -15.15
C ILE A 534 6.16 17.27 -15.65
N SER A 535 5.95 16.06 -16.17
CA SER A 535 6.94 15.21 -16.82
C SER A 535 6.37 14.60 -18.09
N ASP A 536 7.18 13.82 -18.82
CA ASP A 536 6.73 13.16 -20.05
C ASP A 536 5.51 12.23 -19.86
N GLU A 537 5.36 11.66 -18.66
CA GLU A 537 4.35 10.64 -18.31
C GLU A 537 3.40 11.08 -17.18
N PHE A 538 3.60 12.28 -16.61
CA PHE A 538 2.85 12.75 -15.45
C PHE A 538 2.43 14.22 -15.57
N GLY A 539 1.20 14.51 -15.13
CA GLY A 539 0.71 15.89 -15.04
C GLY A 539 -0.59 16.02 -14.28
N VAL A 540 -1.14 17.23 -14.26
CA VAL A 540 -2.39 17.57 -13.56
C VAL A 540 -3.44 17.99 -14.56
N VAL A 541 -4.56 17.28 -14.60
CA VAL A 541 -5.77 17.70 -15.31
C VAL A 541 -6.61 18.55 -14.38
N PHE A 542 -6.95 19.76 -14.81
CA PHE A 542 -7.73 20.69 -14.02
C PHE A 542 -9.23 20.57 -14.27
N ILE A 543 -9.99 20.43 -13.19
CA ILE A 543 -11.46 20.34 -13.13
C ILE A 543 -12.02 21.71 -12.76
N ASP A 544 -13.00 22.17 -13.54
CA ASP A 544 -13.92 23.23 -13.12
C ASP A 544 -15.38 22.73 -13.16
N GLU A 545 -16.31 23.51 -12.61
CA GLU A 545 -17.75 23.18 -12.57
C GLU A 545 -18.36 22.93 -13.96
N ASN A 546 -17.79 23.52 -15.03
CA ASN A 546 -18.27 23.33 -16.39
C ASN A 546 -17.73 22.03 -17.03
N ASN A 547 -16.61 21.51 -16.52
CA ASN A 547 -15.83 20.44 -17.12
C ASN A 547 -15.82 19.14 -16.30
N TYR A 548 -16.54 19.08 -15.18
CA TYR A 548 -16.58 17.91 -14.29
C TYR A 548 -16.88 16.59 -15.02
N ASP A 549 -17.93 16.56 -15.85
CA ASP A 549 -18.30 15.37 -16.65
C ASP A 549 -17.22 14.97 -17.67
N LEU A 550 -16.49 15.96 -18.19
CA LEU A 550 -15.41 15.71 -19.15
C LEU A 550 -14.19 15.09 -18.45
N VAL A 551 -13.89 15.50 -17.22
CA VAL A 551 -12.78 14.91 -16.46
C VAL A 551 -13.04 13.45 -16.14
N LEU A 552 -14.28 13.07 -15.78
CA LEU A 552 -14.67 11.66 -15.64
C LEU A 552 -14.42 10.85 -16.92
N THR A 553 -14.61 11.48 -18.09
CA THR A 553 -14.31 10.87 -19.39
C THR A 553 -12.79 10.72 -19.59
N ILE A 554 -12.00 11.74 -19.24
CA ILE A 554 -10.53 11.71 -19.36
C ILE A 554 -9.92 10.63 -18.47
N ILE A 555 -10.30 10.56 -17.19
CA ILE A 555 -9.73 9.56 -16.27
C ILE A 555 -10.13 8.12 -16.65
N SER A 556 -11.12 7.96 -17.53
CA SER A 556 -11.56 6.67 -18.09
C SER A 556 -10.85 6.30 -19.40
N LEU A 557 -9.97 7.17 -19.91
CA LEU A 557 -9.24 6.91 -21.16
C LEU A 557 -8.30 5.71 -21.00
N PRO A 558 -8.15 4.85 -22.03
CA PRO A 558 -7.27 3.69 -21.97
C PRO A 558 -5.80 4.04 -21.68
N SER A 559 -5.34 5.21 -22.12
CA SER A 559 -3.98 5.72 -21.88
C SER A 559 -3.73 6.22 -20.45
N VAL A 560 -4.76 6.36 -19.62
CA VAL A 560 -4.59 6.70 -18.20
C VAL A 560 -4.21 5.44 -17.45
N ILE A 561 -2.98 5.42 -16.92
CA ILE A 561 -2.45 4.33 -16.12
C ILE A 561 -3.03 4.42 -14.71
N ARG A 562 -2.90 5.60 -14.06
CA ARG A 562 -3.41 5.86 -12.71
C ARG A 562 -3.78 7.33 -12.51
N HIS A 563 -4.61 7.57 -11.49
CA HIS A 563 -5.00 8.92 -11.12
C HIS A 563 -5.20 9.08 -9.60
N GLU A 564 -4.97 10.29 -9.10
CA GLU A 564 -5.17 10.67 -7.69
C GLU A 564 -5.68 12.12 -7.63
N PRO A 565 -6.55 12.50 -6.68
CA PRO A 565 -6.84 13.91 -6.46
C PRO A 565 -5.57 14.71 -6.16
N THR A 566 -5.48 15.93 -6.69
CA THR A 566 -4.46 16.88 -6.25
C THR A 566 -4.78 17.34 -4.83
N VAL A 567 -3.88 17.07 -3.90
CA VAL A 567 -4.02 17.38 -2.47
C VAL A 567 -3.12 18.53 -2.10
N MET A 568 -3.67 19.55 -1.44
CA MET A 568 -2.90 20.61 -0.80
C MET A 568 -2.20 20.07 0.47
N LEU A 569 -0.91 20.35 0.59
CA LEU A 569 -0.05 19.96 1.71
C LEU A 569 0.31 21.17 2.58
N ALA A 570 0.29 20.99 3.90
CA ALA A 570 0.70 22.00 4.87
C ALA A 570 2.11 21.69 5.41
N PRO A 571 2.95 22.72 5.67
CA PRO A 571 4.23 22.51 6.35
C PRO A 571 4.01 22.01 7.77
N LEU A 572 4.90 21.13 8.25
CA LEU A 572 4.84 20.55 9.59
C LEU A 572 5.93 21.14 10.52
N SER A 573 6.31 22.38 10.27
CA SER A 573 7.33 23.16 11.00
C SER A 573 6.74 24.45 11.57
N GLU A 574 7.12 24.77 12.81
CA GLU A 574 6.83 26.01 13.53
C GLU A 574 8.16 26.69 13.84
N ILE A 575 8.46 27.82 13.20
CA ILE A 575 9.74 28.51 13.32
C ILE A 575 9.60 29.67 14.31
N SER A 576 10.57 29.79 15.22
CA SER A 576 10.71 30.91 16.15
C SER A 576 12.11 31.51 16.07
N GLN A 577 12.21 32.84 16.10
CA GLN A 577 13.50 33.54 15.98
C GLN A 577 14.28 33.51 17.31
N GLY A 578 15.60 33.37 17.20
CA GLY A 578 16.51 33.28 18.34
C GLY A 578 16.94 31.84 18.64
N THR A 579 17.89 31.69 19.57
CA THR A 579 18.47 30.39 19.98
C THR A 579 18.43 30.16 21.49
N THR A 580 17.84 31.08 22.25
CA THR A 580 17.74 30.98 23.71
C THR A 580 16.88 29.77 24.09
N ASN A 581 17.40 28.91 24.98
CA ASN A 581 16.80 27.62 25.36
C ASN A 581 16.70 26.58 24.23
N GLY A 582 17.40 26.83 23.12
CA GLY A 582 17.44 25.89 22.02
C GLY A 582 18.29 24.66 22.31
N ILE A 583 17.96 23.55 21.67
CA ILE A 583 18.56 22.23 21.92
C ILE A 583 19.16 21.65 20.64
N ASN A 584 20.28 20.94 20.77
CA ASN A 584 20.76 19.97 19.80
C ASN A 584 20.70 18.57 20.41
N ALA A 585 20.01 17.64 19.74
CA ALA A 585 19.69 16.32 20.29
C ALA A 585 20.64 15.18 19.86
N ASN A 586 21.80 15.46 19.26
CA ASN A 586 22.71 14.41 18.76
C ASN A 586 23.19 13.45 19.86
N GLU A 587 23.35 13.94 21.09
CA GLU A 587 23.71 13.09 22.24
C GLU A 587 22.53 12.22 22.67
N GLU A 588 21.35 12.81 22.83
CA GLU A 588 20.13 12.16 23.31
C GLU A 588 19.72 10.97 22.43
N ILE A 589 19.78 11.14 21.10
CA ILE A 589 19.44 10.05 20.16
C ILE A 589 20.58 9.03 19.99
N GLY A 590 21.72 9.22 20.64
CA GLY A 590 22.90 8.35 20.55
C GLY A 590 23.71 8.51 19.26
N ALA A 591 23.51 9.56 18.46
CA ALA A 591 24.25 9.78 17.22
C ALA A 591 25.73 10.06 17.47
N ASN A 592 26.07 10.84 18.50
CA ASN A 592 27.46 11.14 18.86
C ASN A 592 28.29 9.89 19.18
N PHE A 593 27.67 8.84 19.72
CA PHE A 593 28.34 7.57 19.96
C PHE A 593 28.85 6.94 18.64
N LEU A 594 28.04 6.98 17.57
CA LEU A 594 28.44 6.44 16.27
C LEU A 594 29.45 7.33 15.55
N LYS A 595 29.30 8.66 15.69
CA LYS A 595 30.16 9.66 15.05
C LYS A 595 31.55 9.72 15.65
N ASN A 596 31.64 9.74 16.98
CA ASN A 596 32.88 10.03 17.69
C ASN A 596 33.65 8.77 18.09
N ASN A 597 33.09 7.57 17.89
CA ASN A 597 33.79 6.32 18.17
C ASN A 597 34.85 6.05 17.07
N PRO A 598 36.15 5.99 17.42
CA PRO A 598 37.22 5.85 16.43
C PRO A 598 37.16 4.55 15.60
N ASN A 599 36.48 3.51 16.09
CA ASN A 599 36.33 2.23 15.39
C ASN A 599 35.11 2.20 14.45
N LEU A 600 34.22 3.21 14.54
CA LEU A 600 33.02 3.32 13.69
C LEU A 600 33.12 4.55 12.78
N ALA A 601 33.28 5.73 13.38
CA ALA A 601 33.38 7.03 12.72
C ALA A 601 32.29 7.24 11.63
N LEU A 602 31.04 6.92 11.95
CA LEU A 602 29.92 7.05 11.03
C LEU A 602 29.46 8.50 10.99
N THR A 603 29.56 9.13 9.82
CA THR A 603 29.17 10.53 9.57
C THR A 603 28.05 10.65 8.55
N GLY A 604 27.56 9.56 7.97
CA GLY A 604 26.65 9.52 6.83
C GLY A 604 27.35 9.66 5.47
N LYS A 605 28.67 9.53 5.43
CA LYS A 605 29.45 9.64 4.19
C LYS A 605 29.02 8.57 3.18
N GLY A 606 28.82 8.97 1.92
CA GLY A 606 28.38 8.07 0.86
C GLY A 606 26.87 7.84 0.81
N VAL A 607 26.10 8.53 1.64
CA VAL A 607 24.62 8.49 1.66
C VAL A 607 24.07 9.88 1.31
N LEU A 608 23.03 9.90 0.49
CA LEU A 608 22.29 11.11 0.12
C LEU A 608 21.14 11.34 1.10
N ILE A 609 20.90 12.61 1.44
CA ILE A 609 19.68 13.03 2.14
C ILE A 609 18.92 14.00 1.24
N THR A 610 17.67 13.67 0.95
CA THR A 610 16.78 14.49 0.12
C THR A 610 15.90 15.37 1.00
N ILE A 611 15.90 16.66 0.73
CA ILE A 611 15.02 17.65 1.37
C ILE A 611 14.01 18.14 0.33
N ILE A 612 12.74 17.77 0.51
CA ILE A 612 11.62 18.24 -0.32
C ILE A 612 10.83 19.27 0.49
N GLY A 613 10.82 20.53 0.04
CA GLY A 613 10.13 21.58 0.77
C GLY A 613 10.30 22.98 0.21
N SER A 614 10.62 23.94 1.10
CA SER A 614 10.71 25.36 0.74
C SER A 614 11.99 25.76 0.01
N GLY A 615 13.00 24.89 -0.02
CA GLY A 615 14.31 25.14 -0.64
C GLY A 615 15.44 25.05 0.37
N ILE A 616 16.55 25.73 0.08
CA ILE A 616 17.70 25.83 0.99
C ILE A 616 18.44 27.15 0.76
N ASP A 617 18.94 27.77 1.82
CA ASP A 617 19.99 28.79 1.73
C ASP A 617 21.35 28.12 1.49
N TYR A 618 21.71 27.90 0.22
CA TYR A 618 22.96 27.22 -0.15
C TYR A 618 24.23 28.02 0.16
N LEU A 619 24.10 29.31 0.51
CA LEU A 619 25.23 30.14 0.93
C LEU A 619 25.48 30.09 2.43
N HIS A 620 24.60 29.45 3.19
CA HIS A 620 24.81 29.27 4.63
C HIS A 620 26.08 28.43 4.87
N PRO A 621 27.04 28.88 5.71
CA PRO A 621 28.32 28.20 5.94
C PRO A 621 28.20 26.73 6.32
N ASP A 622 27.14 26.34 7.03
CA ASP A 622 26.88 24.93 7.39
C ASP A 622 26.65 23.98 6.21
N PHE A 623 26.46 24.50 4.99
CA PHE A 623 26.36 23.72 3.75
C PHE A 623 27.57 23.89 2.82
N ILE A 624 28.63 24.54 3.29
CA ILE A 624 29.88 24.75 2.55
C ILE A 624 30.99 23.94 3.23
N ASN A 625 31.55 22.98 2.50
CA ASN A 625 32.66 22.14 2.95
C ASN A 625 33.91 22.99 3.24
N THR A 626 34.86 22.41 3.97
CA THR A 626 36.13 23.08 4.34
C THR A 626 36.99 23.47 3.15
N ASP A 627 36.81 22.83 1.99
CA ASP A 627 37.48 23.17 0.73
C ASP A 627 36.75 24.26 -0.08
N GLY A 628 35.67 24.83 0.46
CA GLY A 628 34.85 25.86 -0.17
C GLY A 628 33.79 25.33 -1.15
N THR A 629 33.66 24.01 -1.29
CA THR A 629 32.65 23.39 -2.15
C THR A 629 31.32 23.20 -1.44
N SER A 630 30.23 23.11 -2.20
CA SER A 630 28.90 22.84 -1.69
C SER A 630 28.72 21.39 -1.27
N LYS A 631 28.06 21.19 -0.14
CA LYS A 631 27.49 19.90 0.27
C LYS A 631 26.33 19.45 -0.64
N ILE A 632 25.63 20.40 -1.24
CA ILE A 632 24.48 20.15 -2.09
C ILE A 632 24.98 19.59 -3.43
N LEU A 633 24.56 18.37 -3.76
CA LEU A 633 24.93 17.70 -5.00
C LEU A 633 24.02 18.16 -6.15
N PHE A 634 22.71 18.25 -5.88
CA PHE A 634 21.70 18.74 -6.81
C PHE A 634 20.70 19.64 -6.10
N LEU A 635 20.31 20.73 -6.75
CA LEU A 635 19.22 21.60 -6.33
C LEU A 635 18.23 21.73 -7.49
N TRP A 636 17.00 21.25 -7.31
CA TRP A 636 15.92 21.48 -8.26
C TRP A 636 14.94 22.52 -7.73
N ASP A 637 14.87 23.67 -8.40
CA ASP A 637 13.90 24.72 -8.10
C ASP A 637 12.71 24.62 -9.04
N GLN A 638 11.63 23.98 -8.58
CA GLN A 638 10.41 23.78 -9.37
C GLN A 638 9.63 25.09 -9.61
N THR A 639 9.99 26.19 -8.95
CA THR A 639 9.29 27.48 -9.06
C THR A 639 9.79 28.35 -10.22
N LYS A 640 10.93 28.00 -10.81
CA LYS A 640 11.58 28.77 -11.87
C LYS A 640 11.27 28.23 -13.25
N GLU A 641 11.14 29.14 -14.22
CA GLU A 641 11.15 28.77 -15.63
C GLU A 641 12.59 28.68 -16.13
N GLY A 642 12.93 27.62 -16.88
CA GLY A 642 14.26 27.49 -17.46
C GLY A 642 14.57 26.07 -17.94
N ASN A 643 15.69 25.52 -17.48
CA ASN A 643 16.21 24.22 -17.91
C ASN A 643 15.80 23.13 -16.89
N PRO A 644 14.65 22.45 -17.09
CA PRO A 644 14.23 21.40 -16.18
C PRO A 644 15.16 20.18 -16.25
N PRO A 645 15.20 19.34 -15.20
CA PRO A 645 15.90 18.06 -15.27
C PRO A 645 15.33 17.18 -16.39
N LYS A 646 16.16 16.25 -16.90
CA LYS A 646 15.76 15.34 -17.97
C LYS A 646 14.48 14.57 -17.61
N GLY A 647 13.52 14.53 -18.53
CA GLY A 647 12.21 13.88 -18.33
C GLY A 647 11.15 14.78 -17.69
N TYR A 648 11.53 15.95 -17.17
CA TYR A 648 10.62 16.93 -16.58
C TYR A 648 10.47 18.16 -17.47
N LEU A 649 9.36 18.87 -17.30
CA LEU A 649 9.01 20.07 -18.07
C LEU A 649 8.95 21.35 -17.23
N ILE A 650 9.29 21.25 -15.95
CA ILE A 650 9.16 22.33 -14.97
C ILE A 650 10.43 22.55 -14.16
N GLY A 651 10.64 23.78 -13.72
CA GLY A 651 11.74 24.14 -12.83
C GLY A 651 13.08 24.32 -13.52
N VAL A 652 14.10 24.53 -12.70
CA VAL A 652 15.51 24.60 -13.10
C VAL A 652 16.35 23.69 -12.20
N GLU A 653 17.16 22.83 -12.81
CA GLU A 653 18.15 22.02 -12.10
C GLU A 653 19.50 22.77 -12.01
N TYR A 654 20.08 22.78 -10.82
CA TYR A 654 21.43 23.26 -10.56
C TYR A 654 22.30 22.13 -10.02
N THR A 655 23.44 21.93 -10.67
CA THR A 655 24.47 20.98 -10.26
C THR A 655 25.40 21.58 -9.21
N ARG A 656 26.09 20.73 -8.44
CA ARG A 656 27.15 21.16 -7.52
C ARG A 656 28.15 22.15 -8.14
N THR A 657 28.55 21.94 -9.39
CA THR A 657 29.49 22.85 -10.07
C THR A 657 28.94 24.28 -10.16
N GLN A 658 27.67 24.42 -10.56
CA GLN A 658 27.01 25.74 -10.64
C GLN A 658 26.82 26.35 -9.24
N ILE A 659 26.50 25.53 -8.24
CA ILE A 659 26.37 25.99 -6.86
C ILE A 659 27.73 26.47 -6.31
N ASN A 660 28.83 25.75 -6.60
CA ASN A 660 30.18 26.15 -6.22
C ASN A 660 30.58 27.49 -6.86
N GLU A 661 30.25 27.68 -8.14
CA GLU A 661 30.47 28.96 -8.81
C GLU A 661 29.69 30.09 -8.13
N ALA A 662 28.43 29.85 -7.75
CA ALA A 662 27.63 30.84 -7.03
C ALA A 662 28.19 31.12 -5.62
N ILE A 663 28.63 30.09 -4.88
CA ILE A 663 29.31 30.24 -3.58
C ILE A 663 30.56 31.13 -3.72
N SER A 664 31.40 30.87 -4.73
CA SER A 664 32.64 31.66 -4.94
C SER A 664 32.38 33.14 -5.21
N LYS A 665 31.19 33.47 -5.73
CA LYS A 665 30.75 34.83 -6.05
C LYS A 665 29.83 35.42 -4.98
N ASN A 666 29.49 34.66 -3.93
CA ASN A 666 28.46 34.99 -2.96
C ASN A 666 27.13 35.41 -3.63
N ASP A 667 26.75 34.67 -4.68
CA ASP A 667 25.58 34.94 -5.50
C ASP A 667 24.37 34.15 -4.99
N TYR A 668 23.28 34.84 -4.64
CA TYR A 668 22.00 34.27 -4.16
C TYR A 668 21.01 33.96 -5.30
N SER A 669 21.40 34.18 -6.57
CA SER A 669 20.47 34.15 -7.71
C SER A 669 19.94 32.75 -8.08
N LEU A 670 20.60 31.66 -7.69
CA LEU A 670 20.22 30.30 -8.12
C LEU A 670 18.91 29.85 -7.50
N SER A 671 18.73 30.02 -6.20
CA SER A 671 17.50 29.70 -5.46
C SER A 671 17.59 30.29 -4.06
N PHE A 672 16.46 30.58 -3.44
CA PHE A 672 16.42 31.12 -2.08
C PHE A 672 15.29 30.45 -1.31
N ASP A 673 15.50 30.20 -0.03
CA ASP A 673 14.48 29.63 0.86
C ASP A 673 13.79 30.77 1.63
N GLU A 674 12.62 31.20 1.14
CA GLU A 674 11.87 32.30 1.76
C GLU A 674 11.20 31.88 3.08
N ASP A 675 10.84 30.60 3.21
CA ASP A 675 10.14 30.08 4.40
C ASP A 675 11.14 29.66 5.49
N GLY A 676 12.34 29.20 5.12
CA GLY A 676 13.43 28.78 6.00
C GLY A 676 13.34 27.35 6.50
N SER A 677 12.18 26.69 6.36
CA SER A 677 11.98 25.32 6.88
C SER A 677 12.89 24.30 6.22
N GLY A 678 13.10 24.40 4.90
CA GLY A 678 13.98 23.48 4.17
C GLY A 678 15.43 23.62 4.61
N THR A 679 15.91 24.85 4.80
CA THR A 679 17.23 25.17 5.36
C THR A 679 17.43 24.56 6.75
N MET A 680 16.44 24.72 7.64
CA MET A 680 16.50 24.17 9.00
C MET A 680 16.50 22.64 9.00
N ASN A 681 15.62 22.01 8.22
CA ASN A 681 15.53 20.55 8.10
C ASN A 681 16.82 19.95 7.52
N ALA A 682 17.40 20.59 6.50
CA ALA A 682 18.69 20.19 5.92
C ALA A 682 19.83 20.26 6.94
N GLY A 683 19.82 21.32 7.77
CA GLY A 683 20.80 21.54 8.81
C GLY A 683 20.70 20.54 9.97
N ILE A 684 19.49 20.19 10.42
CA ILE A 684 19.30 19.11 11.40
C ILE A 684 19.84 17.79 10.85
N CYS A 685 19.50 17.45 9.60
CA CYS A 685 19.97 16.22 8.98
C CYS A 685 21.50 16.18 8.85
N SER A 686 22.11 17.27 8.35
CA SER A 686 23.49 17.20 7.82
C SER A 686 24.32 18.48 7.96
N GLY A 687 23.88 19.51 8.70
CA GLY A 687 24.63 20.76 8.82
C GLY A 687 26.05 20.56 9.38
N LEU A 688 27.03 21.29 8.85
CA LEU A 688 28.44 21.16 9.27
C LEU A 688 28.75 21.79 10.62
N GLY A 689 27.92 22.73 11.10
CA GLY A 689 28.20 23.51 12.30
C GLY A 689 29.43 24.41 12.14
N ASN A 690 29.60 25.02 10.98
CA ASN A 690 30.78 25.84 10.66
C ASN A 690 30.76 27.18 11.38
N ILE A 691 29.56 27.73 11.65
CA ILE A 691 29.39 28.93 12.48
C ILE A 691 29.46 28.57 13.96
N ASN A 692 28.72 27.53 14.38
CA ASN A 692 28.77 27.00 15.73
C ASN A 692 28.78 25.46 15.70
N SER A 693 29.87 24.86 16.21
CA SER A 693 30.06 23.40 16.22
C SER A 693 29.06 22.66 17.11
N GLU A 694 28.43 23.34 18.08
CA GLU A 694 27.36 22.79 18.93
C GLU A 694 26.06 22.53 18.14
N TYR A 695 25.87 23.19 17.00
CA TYR A 695 24.67 23.08 16.16
C TYR A 695 24.87 22.18 14.95
N LYS A 696 25.90 21.34 14.96
CA LYS A 696 26.16 20.36 13.91
C LYS A 696 24.98 19.39 13.76
N GLY A 697 24.63 19.07 12.52
CA GLY A 697 23.60 18.09 12.19
C GLY A 697 23.99 16.65 12.55
N VAL A 698 23.07 15.72 12.34
CA VAL A 698 23.26 14.31 12.70
C VAL A 698 24.30 13.64 11.80
N ALA A 699 24.12 13.71 10.48
CA ALA A 699 24.95 13.06 9.46
C ALA A 699 25.71 14.10 8.63
N GLU A 700 26.73 14.72 9.23
CA GLU A 700 27.49 15.81 8.62
C GLU A 700 28.31 15.42 7.39
N GLY A 701 28.53 14.13 7.15
CA GLY A 701 29.21 13.60 5.97
C GLY A 701 28.27 13.27 4.82
N SER A 702 26.95 13.32 5.02
CA SER A 702 25.97 13.11 3.95
C SER A 702 25.94 14.30 2.98
N GLU A 703 25.66 13.99 1.73
CA GLU A 703 25.46 14.98 0.67
C GLU A 703 23.95 15.21 0.45
N LEU A 704 23.59 16.39 -0.05
CA LEU A 704 22.19 16.80 -0.14
C LEU A 704 21.65 16.78 -1.59
N ILE A 705 20.44 16.28 -1.75
CA ILE A 705 19.56 16.62 -2.87
C ILE A 705 18.49 17.56 -2.31
N VAL A 706 18.34 18.74 -2.88
CA VAL A 706 17.33 19.71 -2.42
C VAL A 706 16.33 19.98 -3.53
N ILE A 707 15.04 19.86 -3.21
CA ILE A 707 13.97 20.22 -4.12
C ILE A 707 13.13 21.34 -3.48
N LYS A 708 13.19 22.53 -4.07
CA LYS A 708 12.25 23.61 -3.76
C LYS A 708 10.96 23.34 -4.51
N MET A 709 9.94 22.96 -3.77
CA MET A 709 8.68 22.48 -4.30
C MET A 709 7.84 23.62 -4.89
N GLY A 710 7.30 23.41 -6.09
CA GLY A 710 6.42 24.37 -6.74
C GLY A 710 5.04 24.39 -6.09
N LYS A 711 4.31 25.49 -6.31
CA LYS A 711 2.97 25.71 -5.80
C LYS A 711 1.97 25.71 -6.94
N ILE A 712 0.86 24.99 -6.78
CA ILE A 712 -0.30 25.04 -7.69
C ILE A 712 -1.39 25.79 -6.96
N ASN A 713 -1.97 26.82 -7.60
CA ASN A 713 -2.95 27.72 -6.99
C ASN A 713 -2.46 28.33 -5.65
N GLY A 714 -1.16 28.64 -5.55
CA GLY A 714 -0.57 29.22 -4.35
C GLY A 714 -0.25 28.23 -3.22
N HIS A 715 -0.47 26.93 -3.42
CA HIS A 715 -0.27 25.92 -2.38
C HIS A 715 0.71 24.80 -2.77
N TYR A 716 1.48 24.35 -1.78
CA TYR A 716 2.21 23.09 -1.84
C TYR A 716 1.24 21.93 -2.07
N ASN A 717 1.62 20.96 -2.88
CA ASN A 717 0.71 19.91 -3.32
C ASN A 717 1.41 18.58 -3.62
N ASN A 718 0.63 17.50 -3.61
CA ASN A 718 1.13 16.14 -3.84
C ASN A 718 1.66 15.92 -5.27
N ALA A 719 1.19 16.64 -6.29
CA ALA A 719 1.69 16.48 -7.66
C ALA A 719 3.17 16.89 -7.78
N MET A 720 3.49 18.07 -7.27
CA MET A 720 4.85 18.60 -7.25
C MET A 720 5.78 17.77 -6.35
N TYR A 721 5.25 17.28 -5.22
CA TYR A 721 5.95 16.35 -4.34
C TYR A 721 6.22 15.00 -5.02
N PHE A 722 5.27 14.41 -5.77
CA PHE A 722 5.49 13.15 -6.48
C PHE A 722 6.60 13.27 -7.53
N ALA A 723 6.63 14.38 -8.27
CA ALA A 723 7.72 14.66 -9.20
C ALA A 723 9.07 14.84 -8.46
N ALA A 724 9.08 15.54 -7.31
CA ALA A 724 10.28 15.70 -6.48
C ALA A 724 10.80 14.35 -5.94
N TYR A 725 9.88 13.48 -5.54
CA TYR A 725 10.16 12.15 -5.01
C TYR A 725 10.82 11.26 -6.07
N ASP A 726 10.21 11.17 -7.25
CA ASP A 726 10.72 10.44 -8.41
C ASP A 726 12.11 10.95 -8.82
N TYR A 727 12.27 12.28 -8.93
CA TYR A 727 13.55 12.91 -9.24
C TYR A 727 14.67 12.52 -8.27
N ALA A 728 14.37 12.53 -6.95
CA ALA A 728 15.35 12.18 -5.94
C ALA A 728 15.83 10.73 -6.05
N ILE A 729 14.93 9.80 -6.39
CA ILE A 729 15.25 8.39 -6.59
C ILE A 729 16.11 8.21 -7.84
N GLN A 730 15.74 8.87 -8.94
CA GLN A 730 16.51 8.84 -10.17
C GLN A 730 17.93 9.36 -9.93
N LYS A 731 18.10 10.48 -9.22
CA LYS A 731 19.42 11.01 -8.85
C LYS A 731 20.21 10.08 -7.93
N ALA A 732 19.57 9.45 -6.96
CA ALA A 732 20.24 8.47 -6.13
C ALA A 732 20.75 7.27 -6.94
N ALA A 733 19.93 6.76 -7.86
CA ALA A 733 20.29 5.67 -8.76
C ALA A 733 21.42 6.06 -9.74
N GLU A 734 21.35 7.26 -10.35
CA GLU A 734 22.41 7.80 -11.23
C GLU A 734 23.77 7.87 -10.52
N ASN A 735 23.77 8.25 -9.23
CA ASN A 735 24.99 8.38 -8.43
C ASN A 735 25.38 7.07 -7.72
N ARG A 736 24.56 6.02 -7.80
CA ARG A 736 24.75 4.73 -7.12
C ARG A 736 24.93 4.89 -5.60
N MET A 737 24.14 5.77 -5.00
CA MET A 737 24.20 6.07 -3.58
C MET A 737 22.86 5.74 -2.91
N PRO A 738 22.86 5.20 -1.67
CA PRO A 738 21.65 5.15 -0.85
C PRO A 738 21.09 6.55 -0.61
N VAL A 739 19.77 6.67 -0.44
CA VAL A 739 19.07 7.94 -0.23
C VAL A 739 18.05 7.84 0.89
N VAL A 740 18.04 8.85 1.75
CA VAL A 740 17.02 9.08 2.76
C VAL A 740 16.17 10.29 2.37
N ILE A 741 14.88 10.09 2.12
CA ILE A 741 13.95 11.15 1.74
C ILE A 741 13.26 11.66 3.00
N ASN A 742 13.47 12.94 3.33
CA ASN A 742 12.87 13.59 4.48
C ASN A 742 11.60 14.36 4.07
N GLU A 743 10.46 13.92 4.58
CA GLU A 743 9.14 14.47 4.24
C GLU A 743 8.57 15.28 5.39
N SER A 744 8.43 16.59 5.16
CA SER A 744 8.09 17.58 6.19
C SER A 744 6.75 18.29 5.96
N TYR A 745 5.90 17.74 5.08
CA TYR A 745 4.60 18.32 4.73
C TYR A 745 3.51 17.25 4.85
N GLY A 746 2.30 17.66 5.20
CA GLY A 746 1.18 16.72 5.28
C GLY A 746 -0.20 17.35 5.28
N LYS A 747 -1.23 16.50 5.18
CA LYS A 747 -2.64 16.89 5.15
C LYS A 747 -3.49 15.92 5.97
N ILE A 748 -4.19 16.43 7.00
CA ILE A 748 -5.00 15.56 7.87
C ILE A 748 -6.29 15.09 7.20
N SER A 749 -6.96 15.96 6.45
CA SER A 749 -8.30 15.66 5.91
C SER A 749 -8.32 14.51 4.90
N TYR A 750 -7.16 14.12 4.36
CA TYR A 750 -6.98 13.01 3.41
C TYR A 750 -6.41 11.73 4.06
N ALA A 751 -6.64 11.53 5.37
CA ALA A 751 -6.15 10.35 6.10
C ALA A 751 -6.55 9.00 5.47
N GLY A 752 -7.62 8.95 4.66
CA GLY A 752 -8.04 7.76 3.91
C GLY A 752 -7.20 7.43 2.68
N LEU A 753 -6.24 8.27 2.28
CA LEU A 753 -5.22 7.95 1.28
C LEU A 753 -4.04 7.27 2.00
N TYR A 754 -4.15 5.97 2.22
CA TYR A 754 -3.09 5.16 2.85
C TYR A 754 -2.37 4.22 1.85
N THR A 755 -2.73 4.27 0.57
CA THR A 755 -1.98 3.63 -0.53
C THR A 755 -1.54 4.69 -1.53
N ARG A 756 -0.38 4.49 -2.15
CA ARG A 756 0.14 5.38 -3.20
C ARG A 756 -0.56 5.04 -4.50
N ALA A 757 -1.35 5.96 -5.04
CA ALA A 757 -1.97 5.75 -6.34
C ALA A 757 -1.01 6.04 -7.49
N ILE A 758 0.07 6.80 -7.28
CA ILE A 758 0.95 7.27 -8.37
C ILE A 758 2.41 6.84 -8.18
N LEU A 759 2.79 6.24 -7.04
CA LEU A 759 4.18 5.90 -6.72
C LEU A 759 4.30 4.47 -6.17
N ASP A 760 4.79 3.52 -6.97
CA ASP A 760 4.99 2.13 -6.52
C ASP A 760 6.42 1.82 -6.08
N GLU A 761 7.38 2.65 -6.49
CA GLU A 761 8.74 2.17 -6.70
C GLU A 761 9.64 2.07 -5.46
N THR A 762 9.16 2.33 -4.24
CA THR A 762 10.10 2.41 -3.09
C THR A 762 9.82 1.49 -1.95
N PHE A 763 8.72 0.76 -2.02
CA PHE A 763 8.35 -0.09 -0.91
C PHE A 763 9.46 -1.12 -0.65
N TYR A 764 10.26 -1.54 -1.63
CA TYR A 764 11.23 -2.62 -1.44
C TYR A 764 12.58 -2.38 -2.14
N THR A 765 12.92 -1.12 -2.40
CA THR A 765 14.20 -0.79 -3.03
C THR A 765 15.30 -0.68 -1.98
N ARG A 766 16.35 -1.48 -2.14
CA ARG A 766 17.55 -1.41 -1.31
C ARG A 766 18.16 -0.01 -1.34
N GLY A 767 18.42 0.54 -0.17
CA GLY A 767 19.06 1.84 0.00
C GLY A 767 18.15 3.05 -0.16
N ILE A 768 16.84 2.86 -0.36
CA ILE A 768 15.87 3.95 -0.34
C ILE A 768 15.09 3.90 0.97
N CYS A 769 15.11 4.99 1.73
CA CYS A 769 14.34 5.10 2.97
C CYS A 769 13.54 6.40 2.97
N THR A 770 12.26 6.31 3.33
CA THR A 770 11.37 7.47 3.45
C THR A 770 11.04 7.71 4.91
N VAL A 771 11.38 8.90 5.39
CA VAL A 771 11.13 9.35 6.77
C VAL A 771 10.13 10.49 6.73
N THR A 772 8.97 10.27 7.33
CA THR A 772 7.83 11.19 7.22
C THR A 772 7.39 11.68 8.59
N ALA A 773 7.22 12.99 8.69
CA ALA A 773 6.63 13.64 9.85
C ALA A 773 5.17 13.18 10.08
N ALA A 774 4.82 12.79 11.30
CA ALA A 774 3.48 12.27 11.62
C ALA A 774 2.35 13.31 11.42
N GLY A 775 2.66 14.59 11.62
CA GLY A 775 1.68 15.69 11.59
C GLY A 775 1.66 16.46 12.90
N ASN A 776 1.09 17.68 12.85
CA ASN A 776 1.04 18.61 13.99
C ASN A 776 -0.41 18.87 14.44
N GLU A 777 -1.30 17.87 14.35
CA GLU A 777 -2.74 18.04 14.55
C GLU A 777 -3.28 17.36 15.83
N GLY A 778 -2.43 16.76 16.67
CA GLY A 778 -2.87 15.97 17.83
C GLY A 778 -3.62 16.75 18.91
N ASN A 779 -3.41 18.07 19.01
CA ASN A 779 -4.11 18.95 19.96
C ASN A 779 -4.65 20.21 19.29
N THR A 780 -5.01 20.12 18.01
CA THR A 780 -5.52 21.28 17.26
C THR A 780 -7.04 21.33 17.17
N GLN A 781 -7.75 20.33 17.70
CA GLN A 781 -9.22 20.23 17.68
C GLN A 781 -9.81 20.22 16.25
N THR A 782 -9.02 19.76 15.28
CA THR A 782 -9.38 19.62 13.86
C THR A 782 -9.88 18.23 13.49
N HIS A 783 -9.98 17.32 14.46
CA HIS A 783 -10.52 15.97 14.30
C HIS A 783 -11.61 15.66 15.33
N SER A 784 -12.65 14.93 14.92
CA SER A 784 -13.68 14.34 15.77
C SER A 784 -14.05 12.95 15.23
N SER A 785 -14.15 11.97 16.11
CA SER A 785 -14.52 10.60 15.75
C SER A 785 -15.81 10.18 16.46
N GLY A 786 -16.37 9.04 16.04
CA GLY A 786 -17.46 8.43 16.77
C GLY A 786 -17.97 7.14 16.13
N LYS A 787 -19.12 6.69 16.62
CA LYS A 787 -19.73 5.42 16.21
C LYS A 787 -21.22 5.56 15.97
N ILE A 788 -21.68 5.10 14.81
CA ILE A 788 -23.09 4.92 14.47
C ILE A 788 -23.46 3.45 14.73
N LEU A 789 -24.52 3.18 15.49
CA LEU A 789 -24.75 1.83 16.00
C LEU A 789 -25.52 0.94 15.02
N PHE A 790 -26.42 1.51 14.23
CA PHE A 790 -27.30 0.77 13.32
C PHE A 790 -27.83 1.69 12.21
N LYS A 791 -28.47 1.09 11.20
CA LYS A 791 -29.15 1.84 10.14
C LYS A 791 -30.28 2.72 10.71
N GLY A 792 -30.25 4.02 10.42
CA GLY A 792 -31.17 5.03 10.91
C GLY A 792 -30.74 5.69 12.22
N ASP A 793 -29.66 5.23 12.87
CA ASP A 793 -29.07 5.95 14.00
C ASP A 793 -28.51 7.29 13.52
N ILE A 794 -28.71 8.33 14.33
CA ILE A 794 -28.35 9.71 14.00
C ILE A 794 -27.32 10.19 15.01
N LYS A 795 -26.20 10.70 14.51
CA LYS A 795 -25.17 11.38 15.31
C LYS A 795 -25.00 12.82 14.83
N TYR A 796 -24.63 13.68 15.77
CA TYR A 796 -24.31 15.08 15.49
C TYR A 796 -22.86 15.33 15.83
N VAL A 797 -22.11 15.88 14.87
CA VAL A 797 -20.76 16.39 15.08
C VAL A 797 -20.84 17.91 15.04
N GLU A 798 -20.46 18.56 16.13
CA GLU A 798 -20.59 20.01 16.29
C GLU A 798 -19.24 20.69 16.10
N PHE A 799 -19.20 21.75 15.29
CA PHE A 799 -18.03 22.62 15.13
C PHE A 799 -18.43 24.09 15.29
N SER A 800 -17.53 24.90 15.81
CA SER A 800 -17.76 26.33 16.05
C SER A 800 -16.82 27.18 15.25
N LEU A 801 -17.31 28.36 14.87
CA LEU A 801 -16.53 29.45 14.31
C LEU A 801 -16.77 30.69 15.17
N ASN A 802 -15.70 31.36 15.62
CA ASN A 802 -15.84 32.65 16.32
C ASN A 802 -15.80 33.83 15.36
N ASP A 803 -15.16 33.65 14.21
CA ASP A 803 -14.96 34.67 13.18
C ASP A 803 -15.48 34.17 11.83
N TYR A 804 -15.61 35.09 10.87
CA TYR A 804 -15.94 34.76 9.49
C TYR A 804 -14.86 33.86 8.88
N GLU A 805 -15.27 32.77 8.23
CA GLU A 805 -14.41 31.94 7.38
C GLU A 805 -14.89 32.02 5.94
N GLU A 806 -13.98 32.31 5.01
CA GLU A 806 -14.33 32.36 3.59
C GLU A 806 -14.72 30.98 3.05
N GLU A 807 -13.97 29.94 3.43
CA GLU A 807 -14.21 28.57 3.01
C GLU A 807 -13.76 27.58 4.09
N VAL A 808 -14.60 26.59 4.39
CA VAL A 808 -14.22 25.43 5.21
C VAL A 808 -14.58 24.15 4.45
N ARG A 809 -13.61 23.26 4.32
CA ARG A 809 -13.80 21.91 3.76
C ARG A 809 -13.68 20.86 4.85
N ILE A 810 -14.79 20.20 5.14
CA ILE A 810 -14.87 19.13 6.12
C ILE A 810 -14.86 17.80 5.37
N GLN A 811 -14.03 16.85 5.81
CA GLN A 811 -14.01 15.50 5.25
C GLN A 811 -14.46 14.49 6.29
N ILE A 812 -15.38 13.61 5.90
CA ILE A 812 -15.87 12.52 6.71
C ILE A 812 -15.42 11.22 6.06
N TRP A 813 -14.80 10.36 6.84
CA TRP A 813 -14.35 9.03 6.44
C TRP A 813 -15.10 7.98 7.26
N MET A 814 -15.81 7.09 6.58
CA MET A 814 -16.41 5.92 7.22
C MET A 814 -15.44 4.75 7.20
N ASN A 815 -15.37 3.99 8.29
CA ASN A 815 -14.71 2.70 8.24
C ASN A 815 -15.46 1.77 7.27
N LYS A 816 -14.73 1.11 6.38
CA LYS A 816 -15.35 0.27 5.36
C LYS A 816 -16.05 -0.96 5.98
N PRO A 817 -17.17 -1.44 5.40
CA PRO A 817 -17.90 -0.92 4.23
C PRO A 817 -19.08 0.02 4.61
N ASP A 818 -18.98 0.79 5.70
CA ASP A 818 -20.11 1.55 6.24
C ASP A 818 -20.47 2.78 5.40
N ILE A 819 -21.76 3.10 5.38
CA ILE A 819 -22.34 4.20 4.60
C ILE A 819 -23.27 5.03 5.48
N ILE A 820 -23.13 6.35 5.33
CA ILE A 820 -23.96 7.36 5.98
C ILE A 820 -24.52 8.37 4.97
N ASN A 821 -25.57 9.06 5.40
CA ASN A 821 -26.02 10.32 4.82
C ASN A 821 -25.56 11.48 5.73
N ALA A 822 -25.01 12.54 5.14
CA ALA A 822 -24.54 13.71 5.86
C ALA A 822 -25.31 14.97 5.43
N SER A 823 -25.68 15.80 6.39
CA SER A 823 -26.32 17.10 6.18
C SER A 823 -25.78 18.13 7.16
N ILE A 824 -25.78 19.39 6.77
CA ILE A 824 -25.38 20.51 7.65
C ILE A 824 -26.62 21.17 8.25
N ILE A 825 -26.50 21.57 9.51
CA ILE A 825 -27.45 22.38 10.26
C ILE A 825 -26.73 23.66 10.69
N THR A 826 -27.30 24.81 10.36
CA THR A 826 -26.75 26.14 10.67
C THR A 826 -26.98 26.50 12.13
N PRO A 827 -26.29 27.55 12.65
CA PRO A 827 -26.54 28.07 13.99
C PRO A 827 -28.00 28.49 14.24
N THR A 828 -28.70 28.95 13.21
CA THR A 828 -30.12 29.33 13.28
C THR A 828 -31.09 28.17 13.08
N GLY A 829 -30.59 26.97 12.75
CA GLY A 829 -31.37 25.74 12.62
C GLY A 829 -31.85 25.43 11.19
N GLU A 830 -31.43 26.20 10.19
CA GLU A 830 -31.61 25.86 8.78
C GLU A 830 -30.81 24.60 8.45
N TYR A 831 -31.33 23.72 7.59
CA TYR A 831 -30.65 22.47 7.24
C TYR A 831 -30.56 22.28 5.73
N THR A 832 -29.47 21.63 5.30
CA THR A 832 -29.25 21.33 3.89
C THR A 832 -30.27 20.34 3.34
N ARG A 833 -30.48 20.35 2.02
CA ARG A 833 -31.34 19.37 1.36
C ARG A 833 -30.85 17.94 1.63
N LYS A 834 -31.79 16.99 1.72
CA LYS A 834 -31.45 15.57 1.91
C LYS A 834 -30.68 15.07 0.70
N ASN A 835 -29.52 14.46 0.96
CA ASN A 835 -28.70 13.87 -0.09
C ASN A 835 -29.27 12.51 -0.53
N VAL A 836 -29.33 12.27 -1.84
CA VAL A 836 -29.58 10.95 -2.40
C VAL A 836 -28.23 10.25 -2.46
N LEU A 837 -28.11 9.11 -1.76
CA LEU A 837 -26.86 8.38 -1.68
C LEU A 837 -26.54 7.75 -3.02
N SER A 838 -25.66 8.40 -3.75
CA SER A 838 -25.13 7.93 -5.01
C SER A 838 -23.61 8.16 -5.08
N ASN A 839 -22.91 7.36 -5.88
CA ASN A 839 -21.47 7.53 -6.07
C ASN A 839 -21.19 8.81 -6.86
N TYR A 840 -20.33 9.68 -6.31
CA TYR A 840 -20.12 11.05 -6.78
C TYR A 840 -21.41 11.89 -6.77
N SER A 841 -22.30 11.67 -5.80
CA SER A 841 -23.46 12.55 -5.62
C SER A 841 -23.00 13.90 -5.12
N VAL A 842 -23.45 14.97 -5.77
CA VAL A 842 -23.20 16.34 -5.34
C VAL A 842 -24.55 16.98 -5.02
N VAL A 843 -24.67 17.50 -3.81
CA VAL A 843 -25.82 18.32 -3.40
C VAL A 843 -25.31 19.68 -2.99
N SER A 844 -25.76 20.70 -3.71
CA SER A 844 -25.38 22.09 -3.43
C SER A 844 -26.60 22.98 -3.24
N GLY A 845 -26.37 24.11 -2.59
CA GLY A 845 -27.39 25.11 -2.34
C GLY A 845 -26.86 26.30 -1.54
N ILE A 846 -27.80 27.13 -1.10
CA ILE A 846 -27.56 28.26 -0.22
C ILE A 846 -28.36 28.00 1.05
N LEU A 847 -27.76 28.30 2.20
CA LEU A 847 -28.43 28.41 3.49
C LEU A 847 -28.82 29.88 3.61
N ASP A 848 -30.10 30.17 3.39
CA ASP A 848 -30.63 31.50 3.11
C ASP A 848 -30.46 32.47 4.29
N ILE A 849 -30.45 31.97 5.53
CA ILE A 849 -30.33 32.82 6.71
C ILE A 849 -28.88 33.31 6.87
N GLU A 850 -27.91 32.40 6.87
CA GLU A 850 -26.50 32.73 6.99
C GLU A 850 -25.87 33.26 5.69
N GLN A 851 -26.58 33.12 4.55
CA GLN A 851 -26.07 33.37 3.20
C GLN A 851 -24.80 32.56 2.90
N THR A 852 -24.71 31.36 3.48
CA THR A 852 -23.60 30.43 3.32
C THR A 852 -23.94 29.46 2.19
N LYS A 853 -23.03 29.32 1.22
CA LYS A 853 -23.20 28.29 0.17
C LYS A 853 -22.65 26.98 0.67
N TYR A 854 -23.31 25.89 0.32
CA TYR A 854 -22.84 24.54 0.65
C TYR A 854 -22.76 23.67 -0.60
N GLU A 855 -21.82 22.74 -0.56
CA GLU A 855 -21.69 21.62 -1.48
C GLU A 855 -21.30 20.38 -0.67
N ILE A 856 -22.11 19.32 -0.78
CA ILE A 856 -21.88 18.03 -0.12
C ILE A 856 -21.66 17.00 -1.21
N THR A 857 -20.43 16.50 -1.31
CA THR A 857 -20.01 15.53 -2.29
C THR A 857 -19.81 14.17 -1.61
N ASN A 858 -20.55 13.16 -2.06
CA ASN A 858 -20.47 11.80 -1.55
C ASN A 858 -19.73 10.90 -2.55
N ILE A 859 -18.63 10.29 -2.10
CA ILE A 859 -17.79 9.42 -2.92
C ILE A 859 -17.82 8.03 -2.27
N TYR A 860 -18.41 7.06 -2.98
CA TYR A 860 -18.49 5.70 -2.47
C TYR A 860 -18.65 4.63 -3.57
N PRO A 861 -17.81 3.59 -3.58
CA PRO A 861 -16.55 3.48 -2.83
C PRO A 861 -15.46 4.33 -3.51
N THR A 862 -14.55 4.89 -2.71
CA THR A 862 -13.33 5.52 -3.25
C THR A 862 -12.47 4.48 -3.99
N SER A 863 -11.77 4.89 -5.06
CA SER A 863 -10.94 4.00 -5.88
C SER A 863 -9.67 3.50 -5.18
N TYR A 864 -9.21 4.20 -4.14
CA TYR A 864 -7.94 3.95 -3.47
C TYR A 864 -8.04 3.28 -2.09
N SER A 865 -9.11 3.51 -1.32
CA SER A 865 -9.33 2.85 -0.02
C SER A 865 -10.59 2.00 0.08
N GLY A 866 -11.55 2.21 -0.83
CA GLY A 866 -12.86 1.56 -0.78
C GLY A 866 -13.82 2.18 0.25
N GLN A 867 -13.33 3.05 1.13
CA GLN A 867 -14.15 3.73 2.15
C GLN A 867 -15.12 4.72 1.51
N GLN A 868 -16.23 5.02 2.22
CA GLN A 868 -17.02 6.21 1.92
C GLN A 868 -16.25 7.44 2.37
N GLN A 869 -16.14 8.41 1.47
CA GLN A 869 -15.69 9.76 1.75
C GLN A 869 -16.84 10.72 1.50
N VAL A 870 -17.15 11.59 2.48
CA VAL A 870 -18.05 12.71 2.27
C VAL A 870 -17.27 14.00 2.44
N VAL A 871 -17.30 14.86 1.41
CA VAL A 871 -16.65 16.17 1.42
C VAL A 871 -17.73 17.24 1.51
N ILE A 872 -17.69 18.05 2.56
CA ILE A 872 -18.58 19.18 2.76
C ILE A 872 -17.78 20.45 2.56
N LYS A 873 -18.07 21.21 1.51
CA LYS A 873 -17.53 22.54 1.27
C LYS A 873 -18.58 23.56 1.68
N LEU A 874 -18.22 24.44 2.60
CA LEU A 874 -19.01 25.60 3.00
C LEU A 874 -18.25 26.86 2.58
N THR A 875 -18.94 27.85 2.03
CA THR A 875 -18.34 29.16 1.72
C THR A 875 -19.16 30.31 2.28
N SER A 876 -18.46 31.37 2.70
CA SER A 876 -19.02 32.51 3.43
C SER A 876 -19.65 32.12 4.77
N LEU A 877 -18.92 31.36 5.59
CA LEU A 877 -19.43 30.89 6.88
C LEU A 877 -19.49 32.04 7.89
N LYS A 878 -20.57 32.06 8.67
CA LYS A 878 -20.78 33.00 9.78
C LYS A 878 -20.43 32.34 11.12
N SER A 879 -20.02 33.18 12.07
CA SER A 879 -19.75 32.77 13.44
C SER A 879 -20.96 32.08 14.07
N GLY A 880 -20.71 31.03 14.84
CA GLY A 880 -21.75 30.23 15.49
C GLY A 880 -21.38 28.75 15.59
N ILE A 881 -22.29 27.98 16.17
CA ILE A 881 -22.16 26.52 16.28
C ILE A 881 -22.92 25.88 15.14
N TRP A 882 -22.19 25.17 14.29
CA TRP A 882 -22.70 24.41 13.16
C TRP A 882 -22.73 22.93 13.53
N LYS A 883 -23.72 22.20 13.01
CA LYS A 883 -23.83 20.76 13.26
C LYS A 883 -23.81 19.98 11.95
N ILE A 884 -23.05 18.90 11.95
CA ILE A 884 -23.05 17.89 10.90
C ILE A 884 -23.91 16.75 11.41
N ARG A 885 -25.06 16.54 10.79
CA ARG A 885 -25.95 15.42 11.09
C ARG A 885 -25.54 14.24 10.21
N LEU A 886 -25.14 13.14 10.85
CA LEU A 886 -24.76 11.87 10.23
C LEU A 886 -25.89 10.85 10.50
N GLU A 887 -26.46 10.27 9.46
CA GLU A 887 -27.52 9.25 9.54
C GLU A 887 -27.03 7.94 8.93
N GLY A 888 -27.08 6.84 9.71
CA GLY A 888 -26.61 5.53 9.26
C GLY A 888 -27.49 4.93 8.17
N GLU A 889 -26.88 4.43 7.09
CA GLU A 889 -27.62 3.89 5.95
C GLU A 889 -27.30 2.41 5.71
N TYR A 890 -26.03 2.07 5.91
CA TYR A 890 -25.55 0.69 6.02
C TYR A 890 -24.41 0.66 7.03
N ILE A 891 -24.55 -0.10 8.12
CA ILE A 891 -23.65 -0.03 9.27
C ILE A 891 -23.25 -1.45 9.69
N THR A 892 -21.94 -1.68 9.79
CA THR A 892 -21.29 -2.90 10.26
C THR A 892 -20.53 -2.66 11.56
N ASN A 893 -19.59 -1.71 11.58
CA ASN A 893 -18.85 -1.31 12.78
C ASN A 893 -19.20 0.12 13.20
N GLY A 894 -19.59 0.98 12.26
CA GLY A 894 -20.11 2.31 12.46
C GLY A 894 -19.08 3.39 12.75
N ILE A 895 -17.79 3.08 12.72
CA ILE A 895 -16.73 4.03 13.06
C ILE A 895 -16.66 5.10 11.96
N TYR A 896 -16.66 6.36 12.36
CA TYR A 896 -16.48 7.50 11.48
C TYR A 896 -15.43 8.45 12.05
N ASN A 897 -14.72 9.13 11.15
CA ASN A 897 -13.76 10.19 11.46
C ASN A 897 -14.11 11.44 10.65
N VAL A 898 -14.12 12.61 11.30
CA VAL A 898 -14.47 13.90 10.70
C VAL A 898 -13.32 14.87 10.89
N TYR A 899 -12.86 15.45 9.79
CA TYR A 899 -11.68 16.30 9.76
C TYR A 899 -12.01 17.69 9.22
N LEU A 900 -11.57 18.70 9.96
CA LEU A 900 -11.33 20.04 9.42
C LEU A 900 -10.00 20.04 8.64
N PRO A 901 -9.71 21.07 7.84
CA PRO A 901 -8.37 21.28 7.31
C PRO A 901 -7.35 21.43 8.45
N ASN A 902 -6.06 21.18 8.16
CA ASN A 902 -4.96 21.45 9.10
C ASN A 902 -5.12 22.84 9.73
N ARG A 903 -4.78 22.96 11.01
CA ARG A 903 -4.95 24.19 11.79
C ARG A 903 -4.35 25.42 11.12
N ILE A 904 -3.19 25.28 10.48
CA ILE A 904 -2.50 26.39 9.80
C ILE A 904 -3.26 26.95 8.58
N LEU A 905 -4.29 26.25 8.10
CA LEU A 905 -5.09 26.62 6.92
C LEU A 905 -6.47 27.19 7.27
N ILE A 906 -6.80 27.31 8.55
CA ILE A 906 -8.08 27.82 9.05
C ILE A 906 -7.85 28.78 10.21
N ASN A 907 -8.84 29.60 10.54
CA ASN A 907 -8.75 30.52 11.67
C ASN A 907 -8.57 29.75 12.99
N GLU A 908 -7.86 30.34 13.94
CA GLU A 908 -7.46 29.73 15.22
C GLU A 908 -8.65 29.17 16.03
N ASN A 909 -9.82 29.80 15.91
CA ASN A 909 -11.03 29.43 16.65
C ASN A 909 -11.99 28.48 15.92
N THR A 910 -11.70 28.11 14.67
CA THR A 910 -12.51 27.14 13.91
C THR A 910 -12.20 25.73 14.40
N ARG A 911 -13.07 25.12 15.19
CA ARG A 911 -12.77 23.86 15.91
C ARG A 911 -13.98 22.97 16.11
N PHE A 912 -13.75 21.67 16.30
CA PHE A 912 -14.77 20.77 16.84
C PHE A 912 -15.01 21.05 18.33
N GLN A 913 -16.27 20.95 18.76
CA GLN A 913 -16.64 21.05 20.18
C GLN A 913 -16.22 19.81 20.97
N ASN A 914 -16.39 18.64 20.35
CA ASN A 914 -15.94 17.36 20.89
C ASN A 914 -14.86 16.79 19.96
N SER A 915 -13.62 17.22 20.19
CA SER A 915 -12.47 16.77 19.41
C SER A 915 -11.89 15.46 19.93
N ASP A 916 -11.33 14.66 19.02
CA ASP A 916 -10.55 13.47 19.34
C ASP A 916 -9.07 13.68 18.97
N PRO A 917 -8.13 13.58 19.92
CA PRO A 917 -6.70 13.73 19.63
C PRO A 917 -6.08 12.54 18.87
N TYR A 918 -6.75 11.38 18.86
CA TYR A 918 -6.31 10.18 18.16
C TYR A 918 -6.74 10.16 16.70
N ASP A 919 -6.18 9.24 15.92
CA ASP A 919 -6.40 9.11 14.47
C ASP A 919 -6.06 10.38 13.67
N THR A 920 -5.07 11.15 14.12
CA THR A 920 -4.66 12.44 13.54
C THR A 920 -3.43 12.36 12.63
N ILE A 921 -2.95 11.15 12.31
CA ILE A 921 -1.80 10.94 11.40
C ILE A 921 -2.12 11.52 10.02
N THR A 922 -1.23 12.39 9.53
CA THR A 922 -1.45 13.12 8.29
C THR A 922 -1.00 12.31 7.07
N TYR A 923 -1.68 12.46 5.93
CA TYR A 923 -1.14 12.00 4.64
C TYR A 923 0.11 12.83 4.30
N PRO A 924 1.22 12.22 3.80
CA PRO A 924 1.40 10.82 3.40
C PRO A 924 1.91 9.87 4.50
N ALA A 925 2.04 10.32 5.75
CA ALA A 925 2.53 9.49 6.87
C ALA A 925 1.61 8.29 7.22
N THR A 926 0.43 8.25 6.61
CA THR A 926 -0.53 7.13 6.61
C THR A 926 -0.07 5.94 5.77
N PHE A 927 0.91 6.11 4.87
CA PHE A 927 1.48 5.00 4.10
C PHE A 927 2.17 3.98 4.98
N GLU A 928 2.01 2.71 4.62
CA GLU A 928 2.43 1.59 5.45
C GLU A 928 3.93 1.60 5.70
N ASP A 929 4.75 1.72 4.65
CA ASP A 929 6.20 1.54 4.72
C ASP A 929 7.02 2.80 5.02
N ASN A 930 6.36 3.95 5.20
CA ASN A 930 7.06 5.15 5.66
C ASN A 930 7.53 4.95 7.10
N ILE A 931 8.74 5.43 7.42
CA ILE A 931 9.18 5.59 8.81
C ILE A 931 8.50 6.84 9.34
N THR A 932 7.38 6.67 10.03
CA THR A 932 6.56 7.79 10.52
C THR A 932 7.04 8.24 11.91
N VAL A 933 7.36 9.52 12.04
CA VAL A 933 8.01 10.06 13.24
C VAL A 933 7.15 11.14 13.90
N GLY A 934 6.78 10.91 15.17
CA GLY A 934 6.16 11.92 16.03
C GLY A 934 7.20 12.78 16.76
N ALA A 935 6.76 13.87 17.38
CA ALA A 935 7.64 14.80 18.08
C ALA A 935 7.55 14.66 19.60
N TYR A 936 8.70 14.75 20.23
CA TYR A 936 8.89 14.70 21.68
C TYR A 936 9.73 15.90 22.12
N ASP A 937 9.44 16.40 23.33
CA ASP A 937 10.17 17.50 23.96
C ASP A 937 11.21 16.95 24.96
N ILE A 938 12.48 17.28 24.73
CA ILE A 938 13.57 16.87 25.60
C ILE A 938 13.55 17.62 26.92
N ALA A 939 13.05 18.87 26.95
CA ALA A 939 13.16 19.75 28.10
C ALA A 939 12.43 19.19 29.34
N ASP A 940 11.31 18.50 29.14
CA ASP A 940 10.50 17.93 30.21
C ASP A 940 10.24 16.41 30.08
N ASN A 941 10.87 15.78 29.09
CA ASN A 941 10.72 14.36 28.77
C ASN A 941 9.25 13.97 28.53
N SER A 942 8.57 14.75 27.68
CA SER A 942 7.16 14.56 27.38
C SER A 942 6.86 14.56 25.87
N LEU A 943 5.72 13.97 25.52
CA LEU A 943 5.21 14.02 24.16
C LEU A 943 4.83 15.46 23.80
N TRP A 944 5.25 15.95 22.64
CA TRP A 944 4.86 17.28 22.20
C TRP A 944 3.34 17.32 21.96
N PRO A 945 2.55 18.19 22.62
CA PRO A 945 1.09 18.08 22.61
C PRO A 945 0.45 18.08 21.22
N LYS A 946 1.04 18.83 20.27
CA LYS A 946 0.55 18.94 18.88
C LYS A 946 0.93 17.75 18.01
N THR A 947 1.83 16.85 18.42
CA THR A 947 2.18 15.69 17.59
C THR A 947 0.94 14.86 17.27
N SER A 948 0.74 14.55 15.99
CA SER A 948 -0.33 13.67 15.54
C SER A 948 -0.16 12.28 16.16
N ARG A 949 -1.30 11.65 16.50
CA ARG A 949 -1.39 10.38 17.23
C ARG A 949 -2.14 9.35 16.39
N GLY A 950 -1.73 8.10 16.56
CA GLY A 950 -2.33 6.95 15.92
C GLY A 950 -3.74 6.62 16.42
N LEU A 951 -4.38 5.62 15.81
CA LEU A 951 -3.85 4.83 14.69
C LEU A 951 -3.90 5.63 13.38
N ALA A 952 -3.35 5.11 12.27
CA ALA A 952 -3.85 5.57 10.99
C ALA A 952 -5.31 5.09 10.84
N ILE A 953 -6.17 5.79 10.10
CA ILE A 953 -7.59 5.35 9.98
C ILE A 953 -7.76 3.99 9.29
N SER A 954 -6.70 3.48 8.64
CA SER A 954 -6.61 2.10 8.13
C SER A 954 -6.45 1.04 9.22
N GLY A 955 -6.22 1.45 10.47
CA GLY A 955 -5.90 0.59 11.61
C GLY A 955 -4.40 0.33 11.80
N LEU A 956 -3.54 0.92 10.96
CA LEU A 956 -2.08 0.74 11.08
C LEU A 956 -1.53 1.46 12.31
N GLN A 957 -0.63 0.78 13.01
CA GLN A 957 0.11 1.35 14.14
C GLN A 957 1.07 2.44 13.65
N LYS A 958 0.77 3.68 14.03
CA LYS A 958 1.54 4.90 13.74
C LYS A 958 1.47 5.84 14.96
N PRO A 959 2.44 6.74 15.20
CA PRO A 959 3.74 6.78 14.52
C PRO A 959 4.54 5.49 14.79
N ASP A 960 5.65 5.31 14.09
CA ASP A 960 6.58 4.21 14.36
C ASP A 960 7.39 4.50 15.61
N ILE A 961 7.86 5.73 15.75
CA ILE A 961 8.65 6.21 16.89
C ILE A 961 8.39 7.70 17.07
N VAL A 962 8.85 8.24 18.20
CA VAL A 962 8.96 9.69 18.40
C VAL A 962 10.42 10.10 18.49
N ALA A 963 10.74 11.31 18.04
CA ALA A 963 12.08 11.86 18.12
C ALA A 963 12.03 13.32 18.61
N PRO A 964 13.16 13.88 19.08
CA PRO A 964 13.26 15.28 19.45
C PRO A 964 12.76 16.22 18.36
N GLY A 965 11.82 17.10 18.70
CA GLY A 965 11.18 17.97 17.71
C GLY A 965 10.70 19.30 18.26
N VAL A 966 11.18 19.75 19.43
CA VAL A 966 10.75 21.01 20.05
C VAL A 966 11.99 21.85 20.40
N ASN A 967 11.94 23.15 20.07
CA ASN A 967 13.03 24.11 20.30
C ASN A 967 14.39 23.66 19.73
N ILE A 968 14.39 23.00 18.57
CA ILE A 968 15.61 22.51 17.93
C ILE A 968 16.31 23.68 17.25
N VAL A 969 17.60 23.88 17.54
CA VAL A 969 18.39 24.92 16.86
C VAL A 969 18.88 24.41 15.53
N ALA A 970 18.64 25.19 14.46
CA ALA A 970 19.05 24.82 13.11
C ALA A 970 19.41 26.06 12.25
N PRO A 971 20.24 25.88 11.21
CA PRO A 971 20.54 26.89 10.20
C PRO A 971 19.28 27.54 9.64
N TYR A 972 19.27 28.86 9.56
CA TYR A 972 18.18 29.68 9.06
C TYR A 972 18.74 30.69 8.04
N PRO A 973 17.94 31.10 7.03
CA PRO A 973 18.43 31.97 5.97
C PRO A 973 19.17 33.22 6.47
N GLN A 974 20.15 33.64 5.66
CA GLN A 974 21.04 34.78 5.90
C GLN A 974 22.06 34.54 7.01
N ASN A 975 22.69 33.35 7.03
CA ASN A 975 23.77 32.98 7.96
C ASN A 975 23.37 33.07 9.45
N ARG A 976 22.13 32.73 9.78
CA ARG A 976 21.60 32.77 11.16
C ARG A 976 21.27 31.36 11.65
N TYR A 977 21.07 31.24 12.94
CA TYR A 977 20.35 30.11 13.54
C TYR A 977 19.00 30.58 14.08
N ALA A 978 18.03 29.69 14.04
CA ALA A 978 16.71 29.87 14.64
C ALA A 978 16.27 28.56 15.30
N MET A 979 15.12 28.59 15.98
CA MET A 979 14.52 27.41 16.58
C MET A 979 13.33 26.91 15.75
N ILE A 980 13.26 25.60 15.56
CA ILE A 980 12.15 24.91 14.91
C ILE A 980 11.49 23.93 15.89
N ALA A 981 10.16 23.93 15.89
CA ALA A 981 9.34 22.93 16.54
C ALA A 981 8.43 22.24 15.51
N GLY A 982 8.13 20.96 15.70
CA GLY A 982 7.27 20.20 14.80
C GLY A 982 7.74 18.77 14.56
N THR A 983 6.84 17.96 14.03
CA THR A 983 7.17 16.59 13.60
C THR A 983 8.15 16.57 12.41
N SER A 984 8.26 17.68 11.65
CA SER A 984 9.30 17.86 10.63
C SER A 984 10.72 17.80 11.21
N ALA A 985 10.99 18.48 12.33
CA ALA A 985 12.30 18.45 12.98
C ALA A 985 12.63 17.05 13.52
N ALA A 986 11.64 16.35 14.07
CA ALA A 986 11.77 14.97 14.52
C ALA A 986 12.07 13.99 13.37
N ALA A 987 11.40 14.17 12.23
CA ALA A 987 11.68 13.44 11.00
C ALA A 987 13.12 13.70 10.49
N SER A 988 13.59 14.96 10.53
CA SER A 988 14.96 15.32 10.15
C SER A 988 16.03 14.64 11.02
N TYR A 989 15.85 14.60 12.35
CA TYR A 989 16.76 13.86 13.23
C TYR A 989 16.82 12.38 12.86
N THR A 990 15.65 11.78 12.62
CA THR A 990 15.54 10.38 12.23
C THR A 990 16.18 10.13 10.87
N ALA A 991 15.99 11.02 9.89
CA ALA A 991 16.57 10.91 8.56
C ALA A 991 18.11 10.93 8.59
N GLY A 992 18.69 11.85 9.37
CA GLY A 992 20.13 11.86 9.60
C GLY A 992 20.62 10.58 10.32
N GLY A 993 19.86 10.10 11.30
CA GLY A 993 20.17 8.83 11.98
C GLY A 993 20.16 7.63 11.04
N VAL A 994 19.14 7.54 10.17
CA VAL A 994 19.05 6.51 9.13
C VAL A 994 20.22 6.61 8.15
N ALA A 995 20.68 7.81 7.80
CA ALA A 995 21.86 7.97 6.94
C ALA A 995 23.14 7.41 7.58
N LEU A 996 23.32 7.53 8.90
CA LEU A 996 24.43 6.88 9.62
C LEU A 996 24.34 5.35 9.50
N LEU A 997 23.13 4.79 9.63
CA LEU A 997 22.90 3.34 9.50
C LEU A 997 23.17 2.87 8.07
N LEU A 998 22.65 3.57 7.06
CA LEU A 998 22.87 3.22 5.65
C LEU A 998 24.35 3.31 5.24
N GLN A 999 25.13 4.23 5.82
CA GLN A 999 26.59 4.24 5.63
C GLN A 999 27.18 2.89 6.07
N TYR A 1000 26.87 2.46 7.30
CA TYR A 1000 27.43 1.22 7.81
C TYR A 1000 26.96 -0.01 7.01
N LEU A 1001 25.68 -0.08 6.67
CA LEU A 1001 25.10 -1.25 6.01
C LEU A 1001 25.53 -1.36 4.54
N LEU A 1002 25.47 -0.26 3.79
CA LEU A 1002 25.60 -0.27 2.32
C LEU A 1002 26.91 0.34 1.82
N VAL A 1003 27.41 1.42 2.45
CA VAL A 1003 28.64 2.09 2.00
C VAL A 1003 29.87 1.33 2.49
N ASN A 1004 29.89 0.96 3.78
CA ASN A 1004 30.96 0.15 4.36
C ASN A 1004 30.79 -1.35 4.03
N GLN A 1005 29.63 -1.75 3.49
CA GLN A 1005 29.27 -3.12 3.08
C GLN A 1005 29.31 -4.17 4.22
N GLU A 1006 28.99 -3.75 5.44
CA GLU A 1006 29.02 -4.65 6.61
C GLU A 1006 27.83 -5.61 6.64
N TYR A 1007 26.63 -5.13 6.29
CA TYR A 1007 25.39 -5.92 6.19
C TYR A 1007 24.48 -5.42 5.05
N PRO A 1008 24.91 -5.56 3.78
CA PRO A 1008 24.22 -4.96 2.65
C PRO A 1008 22.83 -5.54 2.38
N ASP A 1009 22.54 -6.73 2.90
CA ASP A 1009 21.23 -7.39 2.87
C ASP A 1009 20.20 -6.76 3.81
N LYS A 1010 20.61 -5.88 4.73
CA LYS A 1010 19.74 -5.21 5.72
C LYS A 1010 19.36 -3.77 5.33
N GLY A 1011 19.73 -3.33 4.12
CA GLY A 1011 19.59 -1.95 3.66
C GLY A 1011 18.20 -1.55 3.13
N PHE A 1012 17.14 -2.27 3.49
CA PHE A 1012 15.75 -1.99 3.06
C PHE A 1012 15.00 -1.17 4.11
N VAL A 1013 14.01 -0.37 3.68
CA VAL A 1013 13.26 0.51 4.59
C VAL A 1013 12.54 -0.27 5.69
N GLN A 1014 11.98 -1.44 5.40
CA GLN A 1014 11.32 -2.32 6.39
C GLN A 1014 12.30 -2.81 7.45
N SER A 1015 13.49 -3.22 6.99
CA SER A 1015 14.59 -3.61 7.85
C SER A 1015 14.97 -2.46 8.78
N ILE A 1016 15.35 -1.30 8.22
CA ILE A 1016 15.71 -0.10 9.00
C ILE A 1016 14.62 0.28 10.00
N ARG A 1017 13.37 0.35 9.56
CA ARG A 1017 12.21 0.67 10.40
C ARG A 1017 12.07 -0.31 11.56
N THR A 1018 12.26 -1.60 11.32
CA THR A 1018 12.25 -2.64 12.36
C THR A 1018 13.35 -2.41 13.39
N TYR A 1019 14.58 -2.12 12.95
CA TYR A 1019 15.68 -1.85 13.88
C TYR A 1019 15.47 -0.57 14.69
N LEU A 1020 14.90 0.47 14.09
CA LEU A 1020 14.50 1.68 14.80
C LEU A 1020 13.47 1.39 15.90
N ARG A 1021 12.47 0.55 15.62
CA ARG A 1021 11.45 0.17 16.60
C ARG A 1021 12.00 -0.67 17.76
N ILE A 1022 12.87 -1.63 17.47
CA ILE A 1022 13.47 -2.48 18.51
C ILE A 1022 14.44 -1.67 19.37
N GLY A 1023 15.26 -0.83 18.72
CA GLY A 1023 16.23 0.03 19.36
C GLY A 1023 15.61 1.18 20.16
N ALA A 1024 14.34 1.51 19.91
CA ALA A 1024 13.65 2.60 20.58
C ALA A 1024 13.65 2.45 22.11
N THR A 1025 13.96 3.56 22.78
CA THR A 1025 13.91 3.68 24.24
C THR A 1025 12.46 3.67 24.70
N ARG A 1026 12.16 2.84 25.71
CA ARG A 1026 10.80 2.60 26.20
C ARG A 1026 10.70 2.83 27.70
N ASN A 1027 9.54 3.29 28.14
CA ASN A 1027 9.21 3.45 29.56
C ASN A 1027 8.54 2.19 30.09
N ASP A 1028 9.08 1.58 31.14
CA ASP A 1028 8.55 0.34 31.74
C ASP A 1028 7.11 0.47 32.26
N ASN A 1029 6.63 1.69 32.51
CA ASN A 1029 5.26 1.96 32.96
C ASN A 1029 4.26 2.10 31.80
N MET A 1030 4.71 2.05 30.55
CA MET A 1030 3.86 2.16 29.36
C MET A 1030 3.85 0.84 28.58
N VAL A 1031 2.70 0.55 27.95
CA VAL A 1031 2.59 -0.57 27.02
C VAL A 1031 2.97 -0.07 25.63
N TYR A 1032 3.78 -0.86 24.92
CA TYR A 1032 4.20 -0.60 23.55
C TYR A 1032 3.79 -1.76 22.63
N PRO A 1033 3.56 -1.49 21.32
CA PRO A 1033 3.39 -0.15 20.78
C PRO A 1033 2.12 0.53 21.29
N ASN A 1034 2.09 1.86 21.26
CA ASN A 1034 0.89 2.66 21.54
C ASN A 1034 0.71 3.79 20.51
N THR A 1035 -0.44 4.43 20.52
CA THR A 1035 -0.83 5.45 19.52
C THR A 1035 -0.08 6.78 19.67
N GLU A 1036 0.67 6.99 20.75
CA GLU A 1036 1.33 8.27 21.03
C GLU A 1036 2.82 8.19 20.72
N TYR A 1037 3.51 7.23 21.34
CA TYR A 1037 4.96 7.03 21.23
C TYR A 1037 5.33 6.02 20.14
N GLY A 1038 4.36 5.36 19.50
CA GLY A 1038 4.64 4.25 18.61
C GLY A 1038 5.33 3.12 19.38
N PHE A 1039 6.53 2.77 18.96
CA PHE A 1039 7.40 1.78 19.60
C PHE A 1039 8.38 2.39 20.62
N GLY A 1040 8.45 3.71 20.76
CA GLY A 1040 9.27 4.40 21.74
C GLY A 1040 9.99 5.63 21.19
N ILE A 1041 10.94 6.13 21.98
CA ILE A 1041 11.77 7.29 21.64
C ILE A 1041 12.98 6.83 20.82
N LEU A 1042 13.28 7.55 19.73
CA LEU A 1042 14.41 7.27 18.84
C LEU A 1042 15.72 7.11 19.63
N ASN A 1043 16.39 5.97 19.40
CA ASN A 1043 17.76 5.73 19.88
C ASN A 1043 18.56 5.01 18.79
N ILE A 1044 19.33 5.79 18.04
CA ILE A 1044 20.09 5.32 16.88
C ILE A 1044 21.22 4.39 17.29
N ARG A 1045 21.81 4.60 18.48
CA ARG A 1045 22.82 3.68 19.03
C ARG A 1045 22.23 2.30 19.28
N ASN A 1046 21.12 2.22 20.02
CA ASN A 1046 20.49 0.94 20.31
C ASN A 1046 19.99 0.26 19.03
N SER A 1047 19.49 1.05 18.07
CA SER A 1047 19.13 0.56 16.74
C SER A 1047 20.35 -0.06 16.04
N PHE A 1048 21.50 0.62 16.07
CA PHE A 1048 22.78 0.12 15.55
C PHE A 1048 23.20 -1.20 16.22
N GLU A 1049 22.96 -1.35 17.53
CA GLU A 1049 23.29 -2.58 18.25
C GLU A 1049 22.41 -3.77 17.83
N GLN A 1050 21.24 -3.57 17.22
CA GLN A 1050 20.38 -4.67 16.75
C GLN A 1050 20.85 -5.33 15.46
N PHE A 1051 21.68 -4.66 14.64
CA PHE A 1051 22.20 -5.25 13.40
C PHE A 1051 23.35 -6.23 13.65
N ARG A 1052 24.04 -6.10 14.78
CA ARG A 1052 25.22 -6.87 15.19
C ARG A 1052 24.84 -8.09 16.00
#